data_AF-A0A832H2N2-F1
#
_entry.id   AF-A0A832H2N2-F1
#
_cell.length_a   1.000
_cell.length_b   1.000
_cell.length_c   1.000
_cell.angle_alpha   90.00
_cell.angle_beta   90.00
_cell.angle_gamma   90.00
#
_symmetry.space_group_name_H-M   'P 1'
#
loop_
_entity.id
_entity.type
_entity.pdbx_description
1 polymer ?
#
loop_
_entity_poly.entity_id
_entity_poly.type
_entity_poly.pdbx_seq_one_letter_code
_entity_poly.pdbx_strand_id
1 'polypeptide(L)'
;RNIFYRGRGVFGHETSAPSYISSETFATALLERIGLETLIEKLTEIRLEKFVTRIIGLYEVQEEDSNRFVTIPAEETFQYKDYREKGGIRVLAEKAKTLSHDTELGATATDLLNLSNNADFIALVEEYDDLLKDFRVGEAELETCVERMKEGLDVYINQISEKISTNDLTLEASGGGGSALSELEKQQLNYFKKRLVSLKTGTFGEGTERAISSGKLKPTLLEIAQVFDRASMTYQEIEGAYKDVAAAYATGMMSQKIGLVVTALNQQIHYLKANAKTGKKTILNQLPDRLLTIGDLAEEPYQPGINEVIQTLPAEERQIYKDWQTYQQAFTNIVQAIAEQLQSQGKLFDNGVELTQPVSEVNLEILRQSVISSFKQLPPEECRLIDQSVLAQLPPLDQQTYRGWRIYQQIILEVARDVALKLQEEERLFDSKTRAELRDSLVELDDSHLYQSVKYSLNLMSNEERQLRINAAARKLLTDQRQIYRNFQTYEQIQDLLAGVPASVKQSLAILARRAQVKVERAKDQLDQFNIEVSKWFDRSMSRASGVYKRNAKGVAIIIGFLIALVSNADTFHVVARLSGDDDLRQIITTRVSGITQNAKSEELYSRQQLRELKQNTDAVLQEISLPLRWTPENLSQQFNCRSAANPTPNVASGTTLRTPWRAFYATCLNEDAPERFDLIRISRIAFRPENIIDAGRMFLGWLVTGLAIAMGAPFWFDLMSKIMNVRNTGSKPAPATDKEPTKNTAV
;
A
#
# COMPACT_ATOMS: atom_id res chain seq x y z
N ARG A 1 15.33 -12.86 20.36
CA ARG A 1 15.10 -14.22 19.78
C ARG A 1 14.02 -14.91 20.62
N ASN A 2 12.88 -15.26 20.01
CA ASN A 2 11.78 -15.93 20.72
C ASN A 2 12.25 -17.29 21.27
N ILE A 3 12.09 -17.50 22.58
CA ILE A 3 12.56 -18.70 23.30
C ILE A 3 11.76 -19.95 22.89
N PHE A 4 10.53 -19.78 22.39
CA PHE A 4 9.60 -20.88 22.11
C PHE A 4 9.28 -21.14 20.63
N TYR A 5 9.72 -20.26 19.71
CA TYR A 5 9.47 -20.43 18.27
C TYR A 5 10.72 -20.02 17.47
N ARG A 6 11.31 -20.97 16.74
CA ARG A 6 12.28 -20.69 15.66
C ARG A 6 11.50 -20.50 14.35
N GLY A 7 11.09 -19.27 14.06
CA GLY A 7 10.40 -18.84 12.83
C GLY A 7 9.90 -17.40 12.91
N ARG A 8 9.44 -16.80 11.79
CA ARG A 8 8.68 -15.53 11.83
C ARG A 8 7.42 -15.76 12.66
N GLY A 9 7.22 -14.99 13.73
CA GLY A 9 6.01 -15.09 14.53
C GLY A 9 4.78 -14.59 13.76
N VAL A 10 3.57 -14.74 14.34
CA VAL A 10 2.32 -14.20 13.75
C VAL A 10 2.39 -12.67 13.53
N PHE A 11 3.26 -11.97 14.27
CA PHE A 11 3.53 -10.54 14.13
C PHE A 11 4.91 -10.25 13.49
N GLY A 12 5.47 -11.19 12.72
CA GLY A 12 6.75 -11.01 12.06
C GLY A 12 7.92 -10.90 13.04
N HIS A 13 8.57 -9.73 13.06
CA HIS A 13 9.69 -9.40 13.95
C HIS A 13 9.26 -8.73 15.26
N GLU A 14 8.00 -8.32 15.37
CA GLU A 14 7.49 -7.60 16.53
C GLU A 14 7.26 -8.51 17.73
N THR A 15 7.60 -8.01 18.92
CA THR A 15 7.49 -8.74 20.19
C THR A 15 6.23 -8.39 20.98
N SER A 16 5.53 -7.31 20.61
CA SER A 16 4.28 -6.85 21.24
C SER A 16 3.08 -7.07 20.33
N ALA A 17 1.91 -7.30 20.95
CA ALA A 17 0.65 -7.25 20.22
C ALA A 17 0.34 -5.80 19.78
N PRO A 18 -0.27 -5.57 18.60
CA PRO A 18 -0.72 -4.25 18.20
C PRO A 18 -1.80 -3.73 19.16
N SER A 19 -1.84 -2.40 19.33
CA SER A 19 -2.91 -1.71 20.07
C SER A 19 -4.28 -2.07 19.48
N TYR A 20 -5.28 -2.27 20.34
CA TYR A 20 -6.62 -2.64 19.90
C TYR A 20 -7.25 -1.51 19.08
N ILE A 21 -7.45 -1.76 17.78
CA ILE A 21 -8.26 -0.95 16.87
C ILE A 21 -9.58 -1.70 16.64
N SER A 22 -10.70 -0.98 16.59
CA SER A 22 -11.98 -1.60 16.24
C SER A 22 -11.92 -2.09 14.78
N SER A 23 -12.63 -3.16 14.47
CA SER A 23 -12.66 -3.72 13.11
C SER A 23 -13.29 -2.78 12.09
N GLU A 24 -14.23 -1.94 12.51
CA GLU A 24 -14.85 -0.90 11.70
C GLU A 24 -13.88 0.25 11.39
N THR A 25 -13.16 0.75 12.40
CA THR A 25 -12.13 1.78 12.20
C THR A 25 -11.00 1.26 11.32
N PHE A 26 -10.57 0.01 11.51
CA PHE A 26 -9.57 -0.63 10.65
C PHE A 26 -10.06 -0.75 9.20
N ALA A 27 -11.28 -1.24 9.00
CA ALA A 27 -11.82 -1.43 7.65
C ALA A 27 -11.95 -0.09 6.92
N THR A 28 -12.52 0.93 7.58
CA THR A 28 -12.65 2.28 7.02
C THR A 28 -11.29 2.89 6.68
N ALA A 29 -10.34 2.86 7.63
CA ALA A 29 -8.99 3.37 7.40
C ALA A 29 -8.24 2.60 6.31
N LEU A 30 -8.47 1.29 6.17
CA LEU A 30 -7.87 0.48 5.11
C LEU A 30 -8.43 0.88 3.74
N LEU A 31 -9.75 1.02 3.61
CA LEU A 31 -10.39 1.42 2.36
C LEU A 31 -9.98 2.84 1.93
N GLU A 32 -9.88 3.75 2.89
CA GLU A 32 -9.39 5.12 2.70
C GLU A 32 -7.91 5.13 2.30
N ARG A 33 -7.07 4.33 2.99
CA ARG A 33 -5.65 4.19 2.66
C ARG A 33 -5.40 3.57 1.29
N ILE A 34 -6.34 2.74 0.82
CA ILE A 34 -6.33 2.15 -0.51
C ILE A 34 -6.79 3.17 -1.58
N GLY A 35 -7.44 4.27 -1.18
CA GLY A 35 -7.97 5.28 -2.08
C GLY A 35 -9.11 4.72 -2.94
N LEU A 36 -9.97 3.87 -2.37
CA LEU A 36 -11.01 3.15 -3.12
C LEU A 36 -11.96 4.09 -3.87
N GLU A 37 -12.33 5.21 -3.25
CA GLU A 37 -13.18 6.25 -3.84
C GLU A 37 -12.49 6.91 -5.04
N THR A 38 -11.23 7.32 -4.87
CA THR A 38 -10.40 7.87 -5.96
C THR A 38 -10.24 6.87 -7.11
N LEU A 39 -10.08 5.56 -6.81
CA LEU A 39 -10.01 4.51 -7.83
C LEU A 39 -11.33 4.36 -8.59
N ILE A 40 -12.48 4.47 -7.91
CA ILE A 40 -13.80 4.43 -8.53
C ILE A 40 -13.97 5.61 -9.48
N GLU A 41 -13.70 6.82 -9.00
CA GLU A 41 -13.81 8.06 -9.78
C GLU A 41 -12.95 8.00 -11.03
N LYS A 42 -11.67 7.63 -10.89
CA LYS A 42 -10.73 7.57 -12.02
C LYS A 42 -11.03 6.46 -13.00
N LEU A 43 -11.48 5.30 -12.54
CA LEU A 43 -11.93 4.25 -13.43
C LEU A 43 -13.23 4.65 -14.17
N THR A 44 -14.12 5.39 -13.50
CA THR A 44 -15.34 5.93 -14.12
C THR A 44 -15.00 6.96 -15.20
N GLU A 45 -14.06 7.87 -14.92
CA GLU A 45 -13.54 8.88 -15.86
C GLU A 45 -13.04 8.22 -17.14
N ILE A 46 -12.14 7.24 -17.01
CA ILE A 46 -11.57 6.48 -18.14
C ILE A 46 -12.66 5.81 -18.98
N ARG A 47 -13.66 5.20 -18.31
CA ARG A 47 -14.74 4.49 -19.01
C ARG A 47 -15.70 5.45 -19.69
N LEU A 48 -15.94 6.62 -19.10
CA LEU A 48 -16.75 7.68 -19.68
C LEU A 48 -16.08 8.24 -20.94
N GLU A 49 -14.77 8.48 -20.92
CA GLU A 49 -14.00 8.88 -22.10
C GLU A 49 -14.11 7.83 -23.22
N LYS A 50 -13.87 6.55 -22.91
CA LYS A 50 -14.03 5.46 -23.89
C LYS A 50 -15.45 5.36 -24.43
N PHE A 51 -16.45 5.64 -23.59
CA PHE A 51 -17.85 5.67 -23.99
C PHE A 51 -18.13 6.80 -24.98
N VAL A 52 -17.59 8.00 -24.73
CA VAL A 52 -17.60 9.13 -25.65
C VAL A 52 -16.91 8.77 -26.97
N THR A 53 -15.69 8.23 -26.93
CA THR A 53 -14.96 7.80 -28.14
C THR A 53 -15.75 6.77 -28.94
N ARG A 54 -16.48 5.86 -28.29
CA ARG A 54 -17.33 4.88 -28.99
C ARG A 54 -18.47 5.54 -29.77
N ILE A 55 -18.96 6.70 -29.34
CA ILE A 55 -20.06 7.43 -29.98
C ILE A 55 -19.51 8.33 -31.10
N ILE A 56 -18.60 9.25 -30.76
CA ILE A 56 -18.15 10.34 -31.65
C ILE A 56 -16.81 10.04 -32.36
N GLY A 57 -16.02 9.07 -31.90
CA GLY A 57 -14.70 8.71 -32.43
C GLY A 57 -13.57 9.50 -31.78
N LEU A 58 -12.32 9.22 -32.19
CA LEU A 58 -11.14 9.99 -31.76
C LEU A 58 -11.21 11.43 -32.29
N TYR A 59 -10.84 12.38 -31.45
CA TYR A 59 -10.75 13.80 -31.79
C TYR A 59 -9.53 14.40 -31.07
N GLU A 60 -9.02 15.50 -31.58
CA GLU A 60 -7.96 16.29 -30.96
C GLU A 60 -8.47 17.70 -30.73
N VAL A 61 -8.30 18.21 -29.51
CA VAL A 61 -8.65 19.59 -29.16
C VAL A 61 -7.34 20.35 -28.99
N GLN A 62 -7.21 21.44 -29.72
CA GLN A 62 -6.10 22.39 -29.58
C GLN A 62 -6.67 23.72 -29.08
N GLU A 63 -6.12 24.23 -27.97
CA GLU A 63 -6.46 25.53 -27.43
C GLU A 63 -5.30 26.50 -27.69
N GLU A 64 -5.50 27.47 -28.57
CA GLU A 64 -4.49 28.49 -28.92
C GLU A 64 -5.12 29.89 -28.82
N ASP A 65 -4.53 30.78 -28.02
CA ASP A 65 -4.93 32.18 -27.84
C ASP A 65 -6.44 32.44 -27.69
N SER A 66 -7.12 31.65 -26.84
CA SER A 66 -8.57 31.72 -26.56
C SER A 66 -9.49 31.18 -27.67
N ASN A 67 -8.94 30.71 -28.79
CA ASN A 67 -9.68 29.94 -29.78
C ASN A 67 -9.48 28.43 -29.54
N ARG A 68 -10.58 27.70 -29.63
CA ARG A 68 -10.61 26.24 -29.53
C ARG A 68 -10.79 25.66 -30.92
N PHE A 69 -9.90 24.75 -31.31
CA PHE A 69 -9.98 24.05 -32.58
C PHE A 69 -10.13 22.55 -32.32
N VAL A 70 -11.26 21.98 -32.76
CA VAL A 70 -11.48 20.53 -32.75
C VAL A 70 -11.05 19.97 -34.10
N THR A 71 -10.01 19.15 -34.09
CA THR A 71 -9.55 18.41 -35.26
C THR A 71 -10.08 16.99 -35.22
N ILE A 72 -10.76 16.60 -36.29
CA ILE A 72 -11.29 15.25 -36.47
C ILE A 72 -10.38 14.49 -37.45
N PRO A 73 -9.73 13.38 -37.03
CA PRO A 73 -8.84 12.61 -37.91
C PRO A 73 -9.52 12.14 -39.19
N ALA A 74 -8.79 12.20 -40.30
CA ALA A 74 -9.26 11.74 -41.61
C ALA A 74 -9.47 10.22 -41.63
N GLU A 75 -10.33 9.75 -42.53
CA GLU A 75 -10.74 8.34 -42.66
C GLU A 75 -9.55 7.37 -42.84
N GLU A 76 -8.54 7.79 -43.61
CA GLU A 76 -7.31 7.04 -43.88
C GLU A 76 -6.55 6.68 -42.59
N THR A 77 -6.68 7.49 -41.54
CA THR A 77 -6.05 7.29 -40.23
C THR A 77 -6.51 6.00 -39.56
N PHE A 78 -7.70 5.49 -39.91
CA PHE A 78 -8.33 4.35 -39.23
C PHE A 78 -8.13 3.00 -39.92
N GLN A 79 -7.38 2.94 -41.03
CA GLN A 79 -7.24 1.73 -41.85
C GLN A 79 -6.73 0.49 -41.08
N TYR A 80 -6.00 0.70 -39.98
CA TYR A 80 -5.42 -0.35 -39.13
C TYR A 80 -5.82 -0.25 -37.65
N LYS A 81 -6.83 0.58 -37.31
CA LYS A 81 -7.24 0.85 -35.93
C LYS A 81 -8.53 0.11 -35.56
N ASP A 82 -8.78 -0.05 -34.25
CA ASP A 82 -10.04 -0.64 -33.77
C ASP A 82 -11.21 0.23 -34.27
N TYR A 83 -12.25 -0.42 -34.80
CA TYR A 83 -13.48 0.23 -35.25
C TYR A 83 -14.10 1.16 -34.19
N ARG A 84 -13.86 0.89 -32.89
CA ARG A 84 -14.30 1.76 -31.78
C ARG A 84 -13.67 3.14 -31.83
N GLU A 85 -12.43 3.26 -32.29
CA GLU A 85 -11.70 4.52 -32.41
C GLU A 85 -12.27 5.42 -33.51
N LYS A 86 -12.95 4.82 -34.51
CA LYS A 86 -13.63 5.54 -35.57
C LYS A 86 -14.95 6.19 -35.09
N GLY A 87 -15.59 5.62 -34.07
CA GLY A 87 -16.85 6.13 -33.54
C GLY A 87 -18.10 5.71 -34.32
N GLY A 88 -19.18 5.44 -33.60
CA GLY A 88 -20.44 4.97 -34.17
C GLY A 88 -21.06 5.95 -35.18
N ILE A 89 -21.07 7.25 -34.86
CA ILE A 89 -21.65 8.27 -35.75
C ILE A 89 -20.91 8.32 -37.08
N ARG A 90 -19.57 8.28 -37.07
CA ARG A 90 -18.76 8.34 -38.29
C ARG A 90 -18.96 7.14 -39.18
N VAL A 91 -19.04 5.95 -38.59
CA VAL A 91 -19.30 4.76 -39.40
C VAL A 91 -20.71 4.79 -40.03
N LEU A 92 -21.69 5.33 -39.32
CA LEU A 92 -23.02 5.51 -39.89
C LEU A 92 -23.01 6.53 -41.04
N ALA A 93 -22.23 7.60 -40.94
CA ALA A 93 -22.09 8.59 -42.00
C ALA A 93 -21.43 7.97 -43.24
N GLU A 94 -20.34 7.21 -43.07
CA GLU A 94 -19.69 6.50 -44.17
C GLU A 94 -20.62 5.49 -44.86
N LYS A 95 -21.38 4.72 -44.08
CA LYS A 95 -22.39 3.81 -44.66
C LYS A 95 -23.46 4.57 -45.44
N ALA A 96 -23.88 5.75 -44.96
CA ALA A 96 -24.82 6.61 -45.66
C ALA A 96 -24.28 7.10 -47.01
N LYS A 97 -22.99 7.46 -47.09
CA LYS A 97 -22.34 7.84 -48.36
C LYS A 97 -22.36 6.70 -49.39
N THR A 98 -22.16 5.46 -48.95
CA THR A 98 -22.08 4.28 -49.84
C THR A 98 -23.42 3.71 -50.33
N LEU A 99 -24.56 4.28 -49.94
CA LEU A 99 -25.89 3.74 -50.23
C LEU A 99 -26.37 3.92 -51.68
N SER A 100 -25.61 4.62 -52.53
CA SER A 100 -25.91 4.77 -53.97
C SER A 100 -24.77 4.27 -54.84
N HIS A 101 -25.08 3.42 -55.83
CA HIS A 101 -24.11 2.93 -56.82
C HIS A 101 -23.77 3.93 -57.93
N ASP A 102 -24.43 5.10 -57.99
CA ASP A 102 -24.11 6.14 -58.97
C ASP A 102 -23.02 7.07 -58.45
N THR A 103 -21.93 7.15 -59.21
CA THR A 103 -20.63 7.75 -58.88
C THR A 103 -20.58 9.25 -59.15
N GLU A 104 -21.71 9.88 -59.45
CA GLU A 104 -21.82 11.32 -59.71
C GLU A 104 -22.91 11.93 -58.81
N LEU A 105 -22.51 12.38 -57.61
CA LEU A 105 -23.37 13.18 -56.74
C LEU A 105 -22.82 14.59 -56.54
N GLY A 106 -23.76 15.52 -56.37
CA GLY A 106 -23.52 16.91 -56.00
C GLY A 106 -22.85 17.06 -54.64
N ALA A 107 -22.12 18.17 -54.48
CA ALA A 107 -21.21 18.43 -53.37
C ALA A 107 -21.90 18.50 -51.98
N THR A 108 -23.17 18.90 -51.91
CA THR A 108 -23.81 19.39 -50.69
C THR A 108 -24.14 18.34 -49.61
N ALA A 109 -24.69 17.17 -49.94
CA ALA A 109 -24.86 16.10 -48.94
C ALA A 109 -23.55 15.40 -48.57
N THR A 110 -22.57 15.47 -49.48
CA THR A 110 -21.22 14.97 -49.24
C THR A 110 -20.57 15.79 -48.13
N ASP A 111 -20.80 17.10 -48.09
CA ASP A 111 -20.33 18.01 -47.04
C ASP A 111 -21.00 17.77 -45.68
N LEU A 112 -22.34 17.54 -45.64
CA LEU A 112 -23.04 17.22 -44.38
C LEU A 112 -22.63 15.86 -43.79
N LEU A 113 -22.33 14.86 -44.63
CA LEU A 113 -21.81 13.56 -44.20
C LEU A 113 -20.28 13.57 -44.01
N ASN A 114 -19.59 14.64 -44.41
CA ASN A 114 -18.18 14.87 -44.11
C ASN A 114 -18.03 15.51 -42.73
N LEU A 115 -18.09 14.64 -41.72
CA LEU A 115 -18.13 15.05 -40.31
C LEU A 115 -16.92 15.87 -39.87
N SER A 116 -15.77 15.77 -40.53
CA SER A 116 -14.58 16.56 -40.19
C SER A 116 -14.79 18.07 -40.35
N ASN A 117 -15.68 18.48 -41.25
CA ASN A 117 -15.97 19.89 -41.54
C ASN A 117 -17.41 20.29 -41.16
N ASN A 118 -18.16 19.40 -40.51
CA ASN A 118 -19.56 19.64 -40.18
C ASN A 118 -19.65 20.39 -38.83
N ALA A 119 -20.08 21.64 -38.87
CA ALA A 119 -20.20 22.50 -37.68
C ALA A 119 -21.13 21.93 -36.59
N ASP A 120 -22.25 21.31 -36.97
CA ASP A 120 -23.20 20.70 -36.02
C ASP A 120 -22.58 19.50 -35.30
N PHE A 121 -21.78 18.70 -36.02
CA PHE A 121 -21.06 17.58 -35.41
C PHE A 121 -19.90 18.06 -34.54
N ILE A 122 -19.18 19.11 -34.95
CA ILE A 122 -18.12 19.73 -34.14
C ILE A 122 -18.71 20.25 -32.83
N ALA A 123 -19.84 20.95 -32.87
CA ALA A 123 -20.52 21.43 -31.67
C ALA A 123 -20.92 20.28 -30.71
N LEU A 124 -21.38 19.14 -31.24
CA LEU A 124 -21.65 17.95 -30.43
C LEU A 124 -20.36 17.40 -29.77
N VAL A 125 -19.24 17.39 -30.49
CA VAL A 125 -17.94 16.97 -29.96
C VAL A 125 -17.48 17.90 -28.84
N GLU A 126 -17.62 19.22 -29.02
CA GLU A 126 -17.30 20.23 -28.01
C GLU A 126 -18.15 20.06 -26.75
N GLU A 127 -19.47 19.87 -26.89
CA GLU A 127 -20.34 19.61 -25.75
C GLU A 127 -19.93 18.34 -24.98
N TYR A 128 -19.57 17.27 -25.70
CA TYR A 128 -19.13 16.03 -25.05
C TYR A 128 -17.77 16.20 -24.34
N ASP A 129 -16.84 16.97 -24.92
CA ASP A 129 -15.56 17.27 -24.28
C ASP A 129 -15.71 18.14 -23.03
N ASP A 130 -16.63 19.11 -23.06
CA ASP A 130 -16.97 19.94 -21.89
C ASP A 130 -17.60 19.10 -20.78
N LEU A 131 -18.52 18.17 -21.11
CA LEU A 131 -19.08 17.25 -20.12
C LEU A 131 -18.03 16.34 -19.48
N LEU A 132 -17.01 15.90 -20.26
CA LEU A 132 -15.88 15.16 -19.71
C LEU A 132 -15.04 16.04 -18.77
N LYS A 133 -14.81 17.30 -19.12
CA LYS A 133 -14.10 18.27 -18.29
C LYS A 133 -14.84 18.55 -16.98
N ASP A 134 -16.15 18.79 -17.04
CA ASP A 134 -17.00 19.04 -15.87
C ASP A 134 -17.00 17.82 -14.93
N PHE A 135 -17.09 16.61 -15.50
CA PHE A 135 -16.98 15.37 -14.72
C PHE A 135 -15.62 15.25 -14.02
N ARG A 136 -14.52 15.55 -14.72
CA ARG A 136 -13.15 15.50 -14.18
C ARG A 136 -12.94 16.48 -13.03
N VAL A 137 -13.59 17.64 -13.06
CA VAL A 137 -13.50 18.68 -12.01
C VAL A 137 -14.50 18.43 -10.88
N GLY A 138 -15.46 17.51 -11.06
CA GLY A 138 -16.50 17.20 -10.08
C GLY A 138 -17.66 18.19 -10.10
N GLU A 139 -17.80 18.99 -11.16
CA GLU A 139 -18.92 19.94 -11.33
C GLU A 139 -20.20 19.25 -11.82
N ALA A 140 -20.08 18.04 -12.37
CA ALA A 140 -21.20 17.23 -12.84
C ALA A 140 -21.10 15.78 -12.36
N GLU A 141 -22.23 15.19 -11.94
CA GLU A 141 -22.32 13.76 -11.64
C GLU A 141 -22.41 12.93 -12.93
N LEU A 142 -21.98 11.67 -12.87
CA LEU A 142 -22.01 10.74 -14.02
C LEU A 142 -23.39 10.66 -14.68
N GLU A 143 -24.46 10.61 -13.89
CA GLU A 143 -25.83 10.51 -14.39
C GLU A 143 -26.22 11.76 -15.19
N THR A 144 -25.85 12.95 -14.68
CA THR A 144 -26.04 14.23 -15.38
C THR A 144 -25.25 14.28 -16.68
N CYS A 145 -23.99 13.86 -16.69
CA CYS A 145 -23.18 13.81 -17.91
C CYS A 145 -23.83 12.91 -18.97
N VAL A 146 -24.25 11.70 -18.59
CA VAL A 146 -24.89 10.75 -19.51
C VAL A 146 -26.22 11.27 -20.04
N GLU A 147 -27.01 11.95 -19.20
CA GLU A 147 -28.25 12.58 -19.61
C GLU A 147 -28.02 13.72 -20.60
N ARG A 148 -27.09 14.64 -20.29
CA ARG A 148 -26.73 15.74 -21.21
C ARG A 148 -26.13 15.24 -22.52
N MET A 149 -25.33 14.17 -22.49
CA MET A 149 -24.85 13.52 -23.72
C MET A 149 -26.00 13.00 -24.60
N LYS A 150 -27.03 12.39 -23.98
CA LYS A 150 -28.23 11.93 -24.70
C LYS A 150 -28.95 13.11 -25.35
N GLU A 151 -29.10 14.21 -24.62
CA GLU A 151 -29.74 15.45 -25.09
C GLU A 151 -28.97 16.10 -26.23
N GLY A 152 -27.64 16.25 -26.11
CA GLY A 152 -26.79 16.78 -27.18
C GLY A 152 -26.90 15.96 -28.47
N LEU A 153 -26.92 14.62 -28.36
CA LEU A 153 -27.14 13.76 -29.52
C LEU A 153 -28.55 13.94 -30.12
N ASP A 154 -29.56 14.20 -29.29
CA ASP A 154 -30.90 14.53 -29.75
C ASP A 154 -30.97 15.87 -30.48
N VAL A 155 -30.28 16.89 -29.98
CA VAL A 155 -30.14 18.19 -30.65
C VAL A 155 -29.51 18.00 -32.03
N TYR A 156 -28.42 17.24 -32.13
CA TYR A 156 -27.76 16.94 -33.40
C TYR A 156 -28.68 16.21 -34.40
N ILE A 157 -29.46 15.22 -33.93
CA ILE A 157 -30.44 14.52 -34.78
C ILE A 157 -31.56 15.47 -35.26
N ASN A 158 -31.98 16.41 -34.42
CA ASN A 158 -33.01 17.38 -34.76
C ASN A 158 -32.49 18.41 -35.78
N GLN A 159 -31.25 18.88 -35.67
CA GLN A 159 -30.62 19.75 -36.67
C GLN A 159 -30.58 19.09 -38.05
N ILE A 160 -30.22 17.81 -38.13
CA ILE A 160 -30.29 17.03 -39.38
C ILE A 160 -31.74 16.96 -39.90
N SER A 161 -32.70 16.76 -39.00
CA SER A 161 -34.13 16.67 -39.36
C SER A 161 -34.68 17.96 -39.94
N GLU A 162 -34.26 19.10 -39.37
CA GLU A 162 -34.63 20.43 -39.83
C GLU A 162 -34.07 20.69 -41.23
N LYS A 163 -32.76 20.45 -41.45
CA LYS A 163 -32.12 20.59 -42.77
C LYS A 163 -32.79 19.73 -43.86
N ILE A 164 -33.24 18.50 -43.54
CA ILE A 164 -34.00 17.65 -44.47
C ILE A 164 -35.37 18.28 -44.80
N SER A 165 -36.00 18.93 -43.84
CA SER A 165 -37.38 19.45 -43.96
C SER A 165 -37.44 20.82 -44.63
N THR A 166 -36.48 21.71 -44.34
CA THR A 166 -36.40 23.06 -44.92
C THR A 166 -35.81 23.07 -46.32
N ASN A 167 -35.18 21.97 -46.74
CA ASN A 167 -34.49 21.86 -48.03
C ASN A 167 -33.38 22.92 -48.21
N ASP A 168 -32.92 23.51 -47.09
CA ASP A 168 -31.96 24.61 -47.01
C ASP A 168 -30.59 24.07 -46.60
N LEU A 169 -29.58 24.46 -47.37
CA LEU A 169 -28.19 23.99 -47.32
C LEU A 169 -27.20 25.12 -47.03
N THR A 170 -27.66 26.28 -46.54
CA THR A 170 -26.76 27.38 -46.20
C THR A 170 -25.77 26.97 -45.11
N LEU A 171 -24.60 26.50 -45.54
CA LEU A 171 -23.37 26.46 -44.76
C LEU A 171 -22.84 27.89 -44.77
N GLU A 172 -22.80 28.55 -43.62
CA GLU A 172 -22.34 29.95 -43.50
C GLU A 172 -20.88 30.16 -43.97
N ALA A 173 -20.14 29.10 -44.32
CA ALA A 173 -18.73 29.13 -44.68
C ALA A 173 -18.39 29.03 -46.18
N SER A 174 -19.35 28.84 -47.10
CA SER A 174 -19.02 28.81 -48.55
C SER A 174 -20.05 29.58 -49.37
N GLY A 175 -19.65 30.73 -49.91
CA GLY A 175 -20.47 31.64 -50.72
C GLY A 175 -20.88 31.13 -52.11
N GLY A 176 -21.43 29.93 -52.20
CA GLY A 176 -22.02 29.35 -53.41
C GLY A 176 -23.54 29.24 -53.28
N GLY A 177 -24.27 29.64 -54.32
CA GLY A 177 -25.74 29.68 -54.34
C GLY A 177 -26.41 28.34 -54.01
N GLY A 178 -27.44 28.41 -53.17
CA GLY A 178 -28.18 27.24 -52.69
C GLY A 178 -28.88 26.47 -53.80
N SER A 179 -28.46 25.21 -53.99
CA SER A 179 -29.22 24.21 -54.73
C SER A 179 -30.05 23.37 -53.75
N ALA A 180 -31.32 23.14 -54.07
CA ALA A 180 -32.20 22.23 -53.32
C ALA A 180 -31.62 20.81 -53.23
N LEU A 181 -31.76 20.14 -52.08
CA LEU A 181 -31.33 18.74 -51.90
C LEU A 181 -31.96 17.83 -52.97
N SER A 182 -31.12 17.02 -53.62
CA SER A 182 -31.54 15.93 -54.49
C SER A 182 -32.30 14.85 -53.71
N GLU A 183 -33.20 14.13 -54.39
CA GLU A 183 -33.94 13.01 -53.78
C GLU A 183 -33.00 11.92 -53.22
N LEU A 184 -31.84 11.73 -53.85
CA LEU A 184 -30.83 10.78 -53.36
C LEU A 184 -30.16 11.26 -52.06
N GLU A 185 -29.84 12.55 -51.98
CA GLU A 185 -29.27 13.17 -50.79
C GLU A 185 -30.26 13.10 -49.61
N LYS A 186 -31.55 13.34 -49.87
CA LYS A 186 -32.61 13.14 -48.88
C LYS A 186 -32.68 11.67 -48.42
N GLN A 187 -32.52 10.71 -49.32
CA GLN A 187 -32.53 9.28 -48.95
C GLN A 187 -31.33 8.92 -48.06
N GLN A 188 -30.13 9.40 -48.39
CA GLN A 188 -28.92 9.17 -47.60
C GLN A 188 -29.02 9.81 -46.21
N LEU A 189 -29.45 11.07 -46.12
CA LEU A 189 -29.64 11.77 -44.86
C LEU A 189 -30.77 11.15 -44.02
N ASN A 190 -31.87 10.71 -44.63
CA ASN A 190 -32.93 9.98 -43.93
C ASN A 190 -32.45 8.63 -43.39
N TYR A 191 -31.62 7.91 -44.15
CA TYR A 191 -30.99 6.68 -43.66
C TYR A 191 -30.08 6.98 -42.47
N PHE A 192 -29.20 7.97 -42.60
CA PHE A 192 -28.27 8.37 -41.56
C PHE A 192 -29.01 8.76 -40.28
N LYS A 193 -29.99 9.66 -40.39
CA LYS A 193 -30.89 10.05 -39.29
C LYS A 193 -31.54 8.83 -38.62
N LYS A 194 -32.16 7.94 -39.41
CA LYS A 194 -32.82 6.73 -38.86
C LYS A 194 -31.83 5.86 -38.08
N ARG A 195 -30.59 5.74 -38.56
CA ARG A 195 -29.53 5.00 -37.87
C ARG A 195 -29.01 5.73 -36.63
N LEU A 196 -28.92 7.06 -36.63
CA LEU A 196 -28.58 7.84 -35.45
C LEU A 196 -29.63 7.69 -34.34
N VAL A 197 -30.92 7.72 -34.69
CA VAL A 197 -32.01 7.43 -33.73
C VAL A 197 -31.85 6.02 -33.15
N SER A 198 -31.51 5.04 -33.99
CA SER A 198 -31.22 3.67 -33.53
C SER A 198 -29.97 3.59 -32.65
N LEU A 199 -28.93 4.40 -32.93
CA LEU A 199 -27.72 4.48 -32.13
C LEU A 199 -28.02 5.09 -30.76
N LYS A 200 -28.78 6.19 -30.71
CA LYS A 200 -29.21 6.85 -29.48
C LYS A 200 -30.03 5.91 -28.60
N THR A 201 -31.08 5.32 -29.15
CA THR A 201 -31.96 4.39 -28.42
C THR A 201 -31.24 3.11 -27.99
N GLY A 202 -30.29 2.62 -28.80
CA GLY A 202 -29.43 1.49 -28.45
C GLY A 202 -28.43 1.81 -27.34
N THR A 203 -27.86 3.01 -27.35
CA THR A 203 -26.79 3.44 -26.43
C THR A 203 -27.35 3.92 -25.09
N PHE A 204 -28.34 4.81 -25.13
CA PHE A 204 -28.91 5.46 -23.95
C PHE A 204 -30.20 4.78 -23.49
N GLY A 205 -31.07 4.32 -24.39
CA GLY A 205 -32.39 3.80 -24.01
C GLY A 205 -33.39 4.92 -23.68
N GLU A 206 -34.35 4.66 -22.80
CA GLU A 206 -35.33 5.67 -22.33
C GLU A 206 -34.76 6.56 -21.21
N GLY A 207 -33.87 6.01 -20.37
CA GLY A 207 -33.21 6.71 -19.26
C GLY A 207 -31.68 6.64 -19.35
N THR A 208 -30.97 6.87 -18.24
CA THR A 208 -29.49 6.83 -18.19
C THR A 208 -28.94 5.44 -17.81
N GLU A 209 -29.76 4.58 -17.20
CA GLU A 209 -29.32 3.28 -16.65
C GLU A 209 -28.72 2.34 -17.70
N ARG A 210 -29.25 2.31 -18.92
CA ARG A 210 -28.73 1.44 -19.99
C ARG A 210 -27.34 1.91 -20.44
N ALA A 211 -27.12 3.21 -20.60
CA ALA A 211 -25.80 3.74 -20.93
C ALA A 211 -24.79 3.41 -19.83
N ILE A 212 -25.17 3.60 -18.56
CA ILE A 212 -24.31 3.31 -17.40
C ILE A 212 -23.96 1.82 -17.31
N SER A 213 -24.95 0.94 -17.43
CA SER A 213 -24.75 -0.51 -17.31
C SER A 213 -24.05 -1.12 -18.53
N SER A 214 -24.46 -0.77 -19.75
CA SER A 214 -23.88 -1.31 -20.99
C SER A 214 -22.49 -0.73 -21.29
N GLY A 215 -22.24 0.52 -20.88
CA GLY A 215 -20.93 1.16 -20.90
C GLY A 215 -20.03 0.73 -19.74
N LYS A 216 -20.58 0.00 -18.74
CA LYS A 216 -19.91 -0.32 -17.48
C LYS A 216 -19.33 0.91 -16.78
N LEU A 217 -19.97 2.06 -16.93
CA LEU A 217 -19.44 3.36 -16.51
C LEU A 217 -19.20 3.39 -15.00
N LYS A 218 -20.13 2.82 -14.21
CA LYS A 218 -19.91 2.60 -12.77
C LYS A 218 -19.16 1.27 -12.58
N PRO A 219 -17.90 1.27 -12.11
CA PRO A 219 -17.16 0.04 -11.89
C PRO A 219 -17.75 -0.75 -10.71
N THR A 220 -17.74 -2.07 -10.85
CA THR A 220 -18.15 -2.97 -9.77
C THR A 220 -17.05 -3.13 -8.73
N LEU A 221 -17.40 -3.51 -7.49
CA LEU A 221 -16.43 -3.86 -6.46
C LEU A 221 -15.38 -4.88 -6.90
N LEU A 222 -15.78 -5.85 -7.71
CA LEU A 222 -14.85 -6.85 -8.24
C LEU A 222 -13.85 -6.23 -9.22
N GLU A 223 -14.30 -5.33 -10.08
CA GLU A 223 -13.41 -4.61 -11.01
C GLU A 223 -12.43 -3.73 -10.24
N ILE A 224 -12.88 -3.05 -9.18
CA ILE A 224 -12.01 -2.24 -8.34
C ILE A 224 -10.99 -3.11 -7.60
N ALA A 225 -11.40 -4.28 -7.10
CA ALA A 225 -10.47 -5.22 -6.48
C ALA A 225 -9.49 -5.86 -7.48
N GLN A 226 -9.88 -5.96 -8.75
CA GLN A 226 -9.00 -6.39 -9.82
C GLN A 226 -7.90 -5.36 -10.13
N VAL A 227 -8.12 -4.06 -9.85
CA VAL A 227 -7.07 -3.03 -10.02
C VAL A 227 -5.79 -3.37 -9.25
N PHE A 228 -5.85 -4.14 -8.16
CA PHE A 228 -4.65 -4.55 -7.43
C PHE A 228 -3.80 -5.61 -8.14
N ASP A 229 -4.37 -6.29 -9.15
CA ASP A 229 -3.72 -7.31 -9.97
C ASP A 229 -3.32 -6.73 -11.33
N ARG A 230 -2.01 -6.68 -11.59
CA ARG A 230 -1.44 -6.17 -12.86
C ARG A 230 -1.86 -6.98 -14.07
N ALA A 231 -2.22 -8.25 -13.88
CA ALA A 231 -2.69 -9.10 -14.98
C ALA A 231 -4.18 -8.88 -15.30
N SER A 232 -4.91 -8.11 -14.49
CA SER A 232 -6.33 -7.88 -14.72
C SER A 232 -6.58 -6.91 -15.87
N MET A 233 -7.69 -7.12 -16.58
CA MET A 233 -8.15 -6.20 -17.61
C MET A 233 -8.40 -4.79 -17.06
N THR A 234 -8.83 -4.65 -15.81
CA THR A 234 -9.11 -3.35 -15.18
C THR A 234 -7.82 -2.57 -14.91
N TYR A 235 -6.76 -3.24 -14.44
CA TYR A 235 -5.47 -2.60 -14.28
C TYR A 235 -4.90 -2.16 -15.64
N GLN A 236 -4.96 -3.04 -16.64
CA GLN A 236 -4.52 -2.73 -18.00
C GLN A 236 -5.34 -1.60 -18.63
N GLU A 237 -6.62 -1.47 -18.27
CA GLU A 237 -7.46 -0.35 -18.68
C GLU A 237 -6.95 0.98 -18.11
N ILE A 238 -6.55 1.02 -16.83
CA ILE A 238 -5.97 2.20 -16.18
C ILE A 238 -4.60 2.55 -16.75
N GLU A 239 -3.74 1.54 -16.88
CA GLU A 239 -2.42 1.71 -17.49
C GLU A 239 -2.51 2.17 -18.95
N GLY A 240 -3.49 1.64 -19.69
CA GLY A 240 -3.78 2.05 -21.06
C GLY A 240 -4.34 3.46 -21.18
N ALA A 241 -5.20 3.90 -20.25
CA ALA A 241 -5.77 5.25 -20.28
C ALA A 241 -4.74 6.33 -19.97
N TYR A 242 -3.83 6.03 -19.05
CA TYR A 242 -2.69 6.88 -18.74
C TYR A 242 -1.45 6.46 -19.52
N LYS A 243 -1.56 5.87 -20.72
CA LYS A 243 -0.43 5.28 -21.47
C LYS A 243 0.81 6.18 -21.56
N ASP A 244 0.61 7.45 -21.90
CA ASP A 244 1.68 8.45 -22.06
C ASP A 244 2.33 8.78 -20.71
N VAL A 245 1.51 8.87 -19.67
CA VAL A 245 1.92 9.07 -18.28
C VAL A 245 2.58 7.82 -17.68
N ALA A 246 2.10 6.63 -18.03
CA ALA A 246 2.65 5.35 -17.64
C ALA A 246 4.02 5.13 -18.29
N ALA A 247 4.21 5.58 -19.53
CA ALA A 247 5.52 5.64 -20.17
C ALA A 247 6.43 6.65 -19.47
N ALA A 248 5.93 7.82 -19.05
CA ALA A 248 6.72 8.78 -18.24
C ALA A 248 7.14 8.16 -16.89
N TYR A 249 6.22 7.49 -16.21
CA TYR A 249 6.46 6.81 -14.95
C TYR A 249 7.41 5.62 -15.13
N ALA A 250 7.25 4.85 -16.21
CA ALA A 250 8.10 3.73 -16.55
C ALA A 250 9.50 4.21 -16.89
N THR A 251 9.69 5.25 -17.69
CA THR A 251 11.00 5.83 -18.05
C THR A 251 11.70 6.47 -16.84
N GLY A 252 10.99 7.25 -16.02
CA GLY A 252 11.51 7.84 -14.79
C GLY A 252 11.93 6.81 -13.74
N MET A 253 11.08 5.80 -13.49
CA MET A 253 11.42 4.68 -12.60
C MET A 253 12.26 3.59 -13.28
N MET A 254 12.47 3.64 -14.60
CA MET A 254 13.24 2.61 -15.32
C MET A 254 14.64 2.59 -14.75
N SER A 255 15.22 3.76 -14.47
CA SER A 255 16.53 3.93 -13.83
C SER A 255 16.61 3.21 -12.47
N GLN A 256 15.56 3.31 -11.64
CA GLN A 256 15.49 2.67 -10.32
C GLN A 256 15.28 1.17 -10.44
N LYS A 257 14.32 0.73 -11.27
CA LYS A 257 14.00 -0.68 -11.49
C LYS A 257 15.16 -1.43 -12.15
N ILE A 258 15.79 -0.83 -13.15
CA ILE A 258 16.96 -1.41 -13.80
C ILE A 258 18.15 -1.42 -12.82
N GLY A 259 18.26 -0.46 -11.89
CA GLY A 259 19.22 -0.52 -10.79
C GLY A 259 19.05 -1.76 -9.89
N LEU A 260 17.81 -2.19 -9.62
CA LEU A 260 17.54 -3.45 -8.92
C LEU A 260 18.00 -4.66 -9.74
N VAL A 261 17.73 -4.66 -11.05
CA VAL A 261 18.20 -5.71 -11.96
C VAL A 261 19.72 -5.74 -12.03
N VAL A 262 20.40 -4.59 -12.10
CA VAL A 262 21.86 -4.48 -12.04
C VAL A 262 22.40 -5.04 -10.73
N THR A 263 21.72 -4.77 -9.61
CA THR A 263 22.10 -5.32 -8.30
C THR A 263 21.97 -6.84 -8.28
N ALA A 264 20.85 -7.38 -8.76
CA ALA A 264 20.61 -8.81 -8.87
C ALA A 264 21.60 -9.49 -9.83
N LEU A 265 21.88 -8.84 -10.97
CA LEU A 265 22.89 -9.26 -11.94
C LEU A 265 24.26 -9.35 -11.29
N ASN A 266 24.72 -8.30 -10.61
CA ASN A 266 26.01 -8.28 -9.94
C ASN A 266 26.13 -9.39 -8.88
N GLN A 267 25.08 -9.61 -8.10
CA GLN A 267 25.04 -10.70 -7.13
C GLN A 267 25.13 -12.08 -7.81
N GLN A 268 24.42 -12.25 -8.92
CA GLN A 268 24.35 -13.52 -9.63
C GLN A 268 25.63 -13.81 -10.45
N ILE A 269 26.25 -12.78 -11.05
CA ILE A 269 27.54 -12.87 -11.74
C ILE A 269 28.61 -13.38 -10.79
N HIS A 270 28.65 -12.84 -9.56
CA HIS A 270 29.60 -13.30 -8.55
C HIS A 270 29.42 -14.79 -8.22
N TYR A 271 28.17 -15.23 -8.05
CA TYR A 271 27.86 -16.65 -7.80
C TYR A 271 28.20 -17.56 -8.99
N LEU A 272 27.92 -17.13 -10.22
CA LEU A 272 28.14 -17.92 -11.43
C LEU A 272 29.62 -17.97 -11.84
N LYS A 273 30.39 -16.86 -11.72
CA LYS A 273 31.85 -16.86 -11.96
C LYS A 273 32.57 -17.88 -11.05
N ALA A 274 32.08 -18.09 -9.83
CA ALA A 274 32.63 -19.08 -8.89
C ALA A 274 32.30 -20.54 -9.24
N ASN A 275 31.17 -20.81 -9.90
CA ASN A 275 30.60 -22.16 -10.02
C ASN A 275 30.36 -22.66 -11.47
N ALA A 276 30.68 -21.85 -12.48
CA ALA A 276 30.41 -22.18 -13.88
C ALA A 276 31.36 -23.24 -14.45
N LYS A 277 30.82 -24.12 -15.31
CA LYS A 277 31.59 -25.05 -16.15
C LYS A 277 32.40 -24.29 -17.22
N THR A 278 33.48 -24.88 -17.72
CA THR A 278 34.47 -24.25 -18.63
C THR A 278 33.85 -23.45 -19.79
N GLY A 279 32.83 -23.97 -20.46
CA GLY A 279 32.17 -23.25 -21.58
C GLY A 279 31.41 -21.99 -21.18
N LYS A 280 30.72 -21.99 -20.02
CA LYS A 280 30.01 -20.79 -19.50
C LYS A 280 30.98 -19.79 -18.88
N LYS A 281 32.13 -20.26 -18.38
CA LYS A 281 33.18 -19.42 -17.82
C LYS A 281 33.78 -18.48 -18.87
N THR A 282 33.95 -18.93 -20.11
CA THR A 282 34.43 -18.10 -21.22
C THR A 282 33.50 -16.92 -21.54
N ILE A 283 32.18 -17.16 -21.55
CA ILE A 283 31.16 -16.12 -21.81
C ILE A 283 31.09 -15.14 -20.62
N LEU A 284 31.14 -15.63 -19.39
CA LEU A 284 31.13 -14.79 -18.18
C LEU A 284 32.41 -13.97 -17.98
N ASN A 285 33.54 -14.38 -18.56
CA ASN A 285 34.79 -13.64 -18.53
C ASN A 285 34.81 -12.44 -19.49
N GLN A 286 33.82 -12.31 -20.38
CA GLN A 286 33.63 -11.11 -21.20
C GLN A 286 33.09 -9.93 -20.38
N LEU A 287 32.50 -10.20 -19.20
CA LEU A 287 32.01 -9.20 -18.28
C LEU A 287 33.16 -8.60 -17.45
N PRO A 288 33.13 -7.28 -17.19
CA PRO A 288 34.18 -6.60 -16.43
C PRO A 288 34.32 -7.19 -15.02
N ASP A 289 35.52 -7.05 -14.44
CA ASP A 289 35.80 -7.50 -13.07
C ASP A 289 35.31 -6.51 -11.99
N ARG A 290 34.89 -5.31 -12.42
CA ARG A 290 34.15 -4.35 -11.59
C ARG A 290 32.65 -4.63 -11.62
N LEU A 291 31.91 -4.10 -10.65
CA LEU A 291 30.44 -4.14 -10.66
C LEU A 291 29.91 -3.48 -11.94
N LEU A 292 28.95 -4.15 -12.57
CA LEU A 292 28.19 -3.59 -13.67
C LEU A 292 27.38 -2.39 -13.18
N THR A 293 27.33 -1.37 -14.01
CA THR A 293 26.48 -0.19 -13.92
C THR A 293 25.35 -0.30 -14.94
N ILE A 294 24.39 0.62 -14.88
CA ILE A 294 23.31 0.68 -15.87
C ILE A 294 23.88 0.94 -17.28
N GLY A 295 24.94 1.75 -17.40
CA GLY A 295 25.57 2.05 -18.69
C GLY A 295 26.18 0.81 -19.35
N ASP A 296 26.78 -0.08 -18.54
CA ASP A 296 27.37 -1.33 -19.03
C ASP A 296 26.31 -2.28 -19.62
N LEU A 297 25.02 -2.12 -19.29
CA LEU A 297 23.93 -2.93 -19.84
C LEU A 297 23.64 -2.63 -21.31
N ALA A 298 24.11 -1.51 -21.86
CA ALA A 298 23.93 -1.15 -23.26
C ALA A 298 25.14 -1.52 -24.12
N GLU A 299 26.26 -1.93 -23.53
CA GLU A 299 27.49 -2.21 -24.27
C GLU A 299 27.42 -3.57 -24.98
N GLU A 300 27.60 -3.56 -26.31
CA GLU A 300 27.58 -4.77 -27.13
C GLU A 300 28.52 -5.90 -26.65
N PRO A 301 29.78 -5.62 -26.23
CA PRO A 301 30.70 -6.65 -25.76
C PRO A 301 30.19 -7.43 -24.54
N TYR A 302 29.31 -6.83 -23.73
CA TYR A 302 28.80 -7.43 -22.50
C TYR A 302 27.47 -8.16 -22.71
N GLN A 303 26.75 -7.92 -23.80
CA GLN A 303 25.43 -8.53 -24.08
C GLN A 303 25.41 -10.06 -23.99
N PRO A 304 26.38 -10.82 -24.54
CA PRO A 304 26.35 -12.28 -24.46
C PRO A 304 26.43 -12.78 -23.01
N GLY A 305 27.29 -12.16 -22.20
CA GLY A 305 27.45 -12.46 -20.77
C GLY A 305 26.22 -12.05 -19.95
N ILE A 306 25.68 -10.85 -20.22
CA ILE A 306 24.48 -10.35 -19.54
C ILE A 306 23.28 -11.26 -19.83
N ASN A 307 23.01 -11.58 -21.10
CA ASN A 307 21.88 -12.41 -21.50
C ASN A 307 21.90 -13.81 -20.85
N GLU A 308 23.09 -14.41 -20.73
CA GLU A 308 23.29 -15.70 -20.05
C GLU A 308 22.90 -15.62 -18.55
N VAL A 309 23.29 -14.54 -17.86
CA VAL A 309 22.99 -14.35 -16.43
C VAL A 309 21.52 -14.00 -16.23
N ILE A 310 20.95 -13.16 -17.09
CA ILE A 310 19.55 -12.72 -17.00
C ILE A 310 18.60 -13.90 -17.04
N GLN A 311 18.85 -14.91 -17.86
CA GLN A 311 17.99 -16.10 -17.89
C GLN A 311 17.88 -16.82 -16.55
N THR A 312 18.86 -16.66 -15.67
CA THR A 312 18.90 -17.25 -14.33
C THR A 312 18.20 -16.41 -13.26
N LEU A 313 17.84 -15.16 -13.57
CA LEU A 313 17.11 -14.28 -12.66
C LEU A 313 15.61 -14.66 -12.58
N PRO A 314 14.90 -14.24 -11.52
CA PRO A 314 13.46 -14.46 -11.42
C PRO A 314 12.68 -13.76 -12.54
N ALA A 315 11.42 -14.18 -12.75
CA ALA A 315 10.61 -13.77 -13.89
C ALA A 315 10.36 -12.25 -13.93
N GLU A 316 10.29 -11.59 -12.78
CA GLU A 316 10.04 -10.16 -12.66
C GLU A 316 11.24 -9.33 -13.16
N GLU A 317 12.46 -9.65 -12.73
CA GLU A 317 13.68 -8.98 -13.13
C GLU A 317 13.98 -9.18 -14.62
N ARG A 318 13.67 -10.36 -15.16
CA ARG A 318 13.76 -10.63 -16.60
C ARG A 318 12.80 -9.78 -17.40
N GLN A 319 11.57 -9.60 -16.92
CA GLN A 319 10.58 -8.75 -17.58
C GLN A 319 11.03 -7.28 -17.54
N ILE A 320 11.53 -6.80 -16.39
CA ILE A 320 12.06 -5.43 -16.26
C ILE A 320 13.21 -5.18 -17.24
N TYR A 321 14.13 -6.12 -17.41
CA TYR A 321 15.22 -5.97 -18.39
C TYR A 321 14.70 -5.93 -19.83
N LYS A 322 13.74 -6.78 -20.18
CA LYS A 322 13.13 -6.79 -21.52
C LYS A 322 12.38 -5.49 -21.82
N ASP A 323 11.66 -4.97 -20.83
CA ASP A 323 10.97 -3.69 -20.93
C ASP A 323 12.00 -2.56 -21.10
N TRP A 324 13.09 -2.57 -20.33
CA TRP A 324 14.19 -1.61 -20.47
C TRP A 324 14.81 -1.62 -21.88
N GLN A 325 15.12 -2.80 -22.43
CA GLN A 325 15.65 -2.91 -23.80
C GLN A 325 14.68 -2.33 -24.84
N THR A 326 13.38 -2.57 -24.64
CA THR A 326 12.32 -2.05 -25.51
C THR A 326 12.28 -0.52 -25.48
N TYR A 327 12.36 0.09 -24.29
CA TYR A 327 12.42 1.54 -24.12
C TYR A 327 13.73 2.13 -24.66
N GLN A 328 14.86 1.43 -24.49
CA GLN A 328 16.15 1.88 -25.00
C GLN A 328 16.14 1.95 -26.53
N GLN A 329 15.54 0.96 -27.21
CA GLN A 329 15.40 0.99 -28.66
C GLN A 329 14.49 2.13 -29.13
N ALA A 330 13.35 2.32 -28.48
CA ALA A 330 12.46 3.45 -28.78
C ALA A 330 13.18 4.80 -28.61
N PHE A 331 13.98 4.95 -27.54
CA PHE A 331 14.78 6.15 -27.30
C PHE A 331 15.82 6.39 -28.41
N THR A 332 16.51 5.33 -28.85
CA THR A 332 17.43 5.40 -30.00
C THR A 332 16.73 5.92 -31.26
N ASN A 333 15.56 5.37 -31.60
CA ASN A 333 14.79 5.78 -32.77
C ASN A 333 14.35 7.26 -32.67
N ILE A 334 13.93 7.69 -31.47
CA ILE A 334 13.56 9.08 -31.19
C ILE A 334 14.76 10.02 -31.37
N VAL A 335 15.91 9.70 -30.77
CA VAL A 335 17.13 10.51 -30.88
C VAL A 335 17.57 10.64 -32.33
N GLN A 336 17.48 9.55 -33.10
CA GLN A 336 17.79 9.56 -34.52
C GLN A 336 16.82 10.46 -35.30
N ALA A 337 15.51 10.34 -35.07
CA ALA A 337 14.50 11.17 -35.74
C ALA A 337 14.66 12.67 -35.40
N ILE A 338 14.97 13.01 -34.15
CA ILE A 338 15.28 14.38 -33.74
C ILE A 338 16.53 14.88 -34.49
N ALA A 339 17.58 14.07 -34.54
CA ALA A 339 18.82 14.46 -35.18
C ALA A 339 18.64 14.66 -36.70
N GLU A 340 17.88 13.80 -37.37
CA GLU A 340 17.54 13.92 -38.79
C GLU A 340 16.73 15.20 -39.05
N GLN A 341 15.75 15.51 -38.19
CA GLN A 341 14.99 16.75 -38.27
C GLN A 341 15.90 17.97 -38.09
N LEU A 342 16.70 18.01 -37.02
CA LEU A 342 17.63 19.11 -36.77
C LEU A 342 18.65 19.26 -37.91
N GLN A 343 19.15 18.16 -38.45
CA GLN A 343 20.07 18.18 -39.59
C GLN A 343 19.40 18.77 -40.84
N SER A 344 18.14 18.38 -41.12
CA SER A 344 17.37 18.93 -42.26
C SER A 344 17.12 20.44 -42.13
N GLN A 345 17.10 20.96 -40.90
CA GLN A 345 16.90 22.38 -40.60
C GLN A 345 18.22 23.16 -40.49
N GLY A 346 19.38 22.51 -40.62
CA GLY A 346 20.69 23.14 -40.39
C GLY A 346 20.93 23.50 -38.92
N LYS A 347 20.32 22.78 -37.98
CA LYS A 347 20.31 23.07 -36.53
C LYS A 347 20.90 21.95 -35.68
N LEU A 348 21.62 20.99 -36.29
CA LEU A 348 22.32 19.94 -35.56
C LEU A 348 23.77 20.35 -35.32
N PHE A 349 24.13 20.56 -34.07
CA PHE A 349 25.45 21.05 -33.64
C PHE A 349 26.15 20.04 -32.74
N ASP A 350 27.43 19.77 -33.01
CA ASP A 350 28.36 19.15 -32.06
C ASP A 350 29.26 20.24 -31.49
N ASN A 351 29.15 20.50 -30.18
CA ASN A 351 29.96 21.51 -29.48
C ASN A 351 29.97 22.91 -30.15
N GLY A 352 28.88 23.27 -30.83
CA GLY A 352 28.74 24.57 -31.52
C GLY A 352 29.19 24.58 -32.99
N VAL A 353 29.55 23.43 -33.56
CA VAL A 353 29.86 23.27 -34.99
C VAL A 353 28.75 22.47 -35.66
N GLU A 354 28.25 22.94 -36.80
CA GLU A 354 27.23 22.21 -37.59
C GLU A 354 27.74 20.84 -38.05
N LEU A 355 26.92 19.82 -37.81
CA LEU A 355 27.19 18.44 -38.19
C LEU A 355 26.80 18.17 -39.65
N THR A 356 27.79 18.02 -40.51
CA THR A 356 27.60 17.78 -41.96
C THR A 356 27.58 16.29 -42.34
N GLN A 357 28.04 15.40 -41.46
CA GLN A 357 28.00 13.95 -41.68
C GLN A 357 26.56 13.42 -41.55
N PRO A 358 26.12 12.47 -42.40
CA PRO A 358 24.77 11.93 -42.34
C PRO A 358 24.53 11.22 -41.00
N VAL A 359 23.35 11.42 -40.40
CA VAL A 359 23.00 10.85 -39.08
C VAL A 359 23.27 9.35 -38.98
N SER A 360 23.06 8.59 -40.08
CA SER A 360 23.31 7.15 -40.15
C SER A 360 24.76 6.73 -39.96
N GLU A 361 25.72 7.64 -40.15
CA GLU A 361 27.16 7.38 -39.98
C GLU A 361 27.69 7.87 -38.63
N VAL A 362 26.85 8.54 -37.82
CA VAL A 362 27.23 9.07 -36.50
C VAL A 362 27.00 8.02 -35.42
N ASN A 363 27.99 7.84 -34.55
CA ASN A 363 27.81 6.99 -33.36
C ASN A 363 26.67 7.53 -32.48
N LEU A 364 25.83 6.63 -31.96
CA LEU A 364 24.64 6.99 -31.17
C LEU A 364 24.95 7.91 -29.97
N GLU A 365 26.07 7.69 -29.27
CA GLU A 365 26.41 8.54 -28.11
C GLU A 365 26.82 9.94 -28.55
N ILE A 366 27.61 10.04 -29.63
CA ILE A 366 27.97 11.33 -30.23
C ILE A 366 26.71 12.05 -30.73
N LEU A 367 25.82 11.32 -31.40
CA LEU A 367 24.56 11.84 -31.89
C LEU A 367 23.69 12.37 -30.75
N ARG A 368 23.58 11.60 -29.66
CA ARG A 368 22.84 12.00 -28.46
C ARG A 368 23.41 13.27 -27.83
N GLN A 369 24.73 13.34 -27.66
CA GLN A 369 25.37 14.55 -27.13
C GLN A 369 25.16 15.76 -28.05
N SER A 370 25.23 15.54 -29.37
CA SER A 370 25.00 16.58 -30.38
C SER A 370 23.56 17.10 -30.36
N VAL A 371 22.58 16.20 -30.25
CA VAL A 371 21.18 16.56 -30.06
C VAL A 371 21.00 17.43 -28.80
N ILE A 372 21.60 17.03 -27.67
CA ILE A 372 21.54 17.80 -26.41
C ILE A 372 22.22 19.17 -26.55
N SER A 373 23.41 19.25 -27.15
CA SER A 373 24.09 20.54 -27.37
C SER A 373 23.30 21.46 -28.29
N SER A 374 22.63 20.90 -29.29
CA SER A 374 21.78 21.66 -30.21
C SER A 374 20.62 22.34 -29.47
N PHE A 375 19.92 21.61 -28.59
CA PHE A 375 18.83 22.20 -27.80
C PHE A 375 19.26 23.29 -26.84
N LYS A 376 20.48 23.21 -26.29
CA LYS A 376 20.99 24.26 -25.41
C LYS A 376 21.29 25.57 -26.13
N GLN A 377 21.50 25.52 -27.45
CA GLN A 377 21.85 26.68 -28.28
C GLN A 377 20.62 27.32 -28.94
N LEU A 378 19.52 26.57 -29.08
CA LEU A 378 18.29 27.06 -29.69
C LEU A 378 17.49 27.97 -28.74
N PRO A 379 16.81 29.01 -29.26
CA PRO A 379 15.88 29.83 -28.46
C PRO A 379 14.73 28.98 -27.90
N PRO A 380 14.18 29.31 -26.71
CA PRO A 380 13.07 28.56 -26.09
C PRO A 380 11.83 28.39 -26.98
N GLU A 381 11.56 29.36 -27.84
CA GLU A 381 10.42 29.36 -28.78
C GLU A 381 10.60 28.35 -29.93
N GLU A 382 11.84 27.96 -30.23
CA GLU A 382 12.19 26.97 -31.25
C GLU A 382 12.39 25.55 -30.67
N CYS A 383 12.27 25.39 -29.34
CA CYS A 383 12.51 24.13 -28.63
C CYS A 383 11.32 23.13 -28.71
N ARG A 384 10.66 23.02 -29.86
CA ARG A 384 9.86 21.83 -30.18
C ARG A 384 10.82 20.71 -30.57
N LEU A 385 11.02 19.77 -29.65
CA LEU A 385 12.01 18.69 -29.75
C LEU A 385 11.82 17.80 -30.98
N ILE A 386 10.57 17.61 -31.42
CA ILE A 386 10.18 16.89 -32.63
C ILE A 386 8.93 17.58 -33.18
N ASP A 387 8.88 17.80 -34.50
CA ASP A 387 7.69 18.30 -35.18
C ASP A 387 6.60 17.24 -35.20
N GLN A 388 5.33 17.66 -35.13
CA GLN A 388 4.19 16.73 -35.08
C GLN A 388 4.12 15.81 -36.32
N SER A 389 4.61 16.30 -37.46
CA SER A 389 4.75 15.55 -38.71
C SER A 389 5.81 14.43 -38.65
N VAL A 390 6.90 14.65 -37.92
CA VAL A 390 7.96 13.64 -37.67
C VAL A 390 7.50 12.66 -36.61
N LEU A 391 6.83 13.13 -35.56
CA LEU A 391 6.22 12.28 -34.53
C LEU A 391 5.22 11.29 -35.13
N ALA A 392 4.40 11.75 -36.09
CA ALA A 392 3.40 10.90 -36.73
C ALA A 392 4.01 9.74 -37.55
N GLN A 393 5.27 9.86 -37.98
CA GLN A 393 5.99 8.84 -38.74
C GLN A 393 6.64 7.77 -37.85
N LEU A 394 6.79 8.05 -36.55
CA LEU A 394 7.34 7.09 -35.60
C LEU A 394 6.34 5.96 -35.27
N PRO A 395 6.82 4.75 -34.93
CA PRO A 395 5.98 3.68 -34.40
C PRO A 395 5.16 4.13 -33.17
N PRO A 396 3.96 3.57 -32.91
CA PRO A 396 3.11 3.97 -31.79
C PRO A 396 3.78 3.91 -30.41
N LEU A 397 4.68 2.93 -30.22
CA LEU A 397 5.45 2.79 -28.99
C LEU A 397 6.49 3.90 -28.82
N ASP A 398 7.11 4.33 -29.92
CA ASP A 398 8.13 5.38 -29.93
C ASP A 398 7.47 6.74 -29.70
N GLN A 399 6.29 6.97 -30.32
CA GLN A 399 5.46 8.14 -30.02
C GLN A 399 5.11 8.24 -28.54
N GLN A 400 4.65 7.13 -27.95
CA GLN A 400 4.32 7.06 -26.52
C GLN A 400 5.56 7.27 -25.64
N THR A 401 6.69 6.69 -26.01
CA THR A 401 7.96 6.83 -25.28
C THR A 401 8.46 8.28 -25.33
N TYR A 402 8.37 8.93 -26.50
CA TYR A 402 8.71 10.35 -26.67
C TYR A 402 7.81 11.24 -25.82
N ARG A 403 6.49 11.01 -25.84
CA ARG A 403 5.52 11.73 -25.00
C ARG A 403 5.84 11.54 -23.52
N GLY A 404 6.06 10.31 -23.06
CA GLY A 404 6.42 10.00 -21.69
C GLY A 404 7.73 10.67 -21.25
N TRP A 405 8.74 10.64 -22.12
CA TRP A 405 10.02 11.29 -21.89
C TRP A 405 9.88 12.83 -21.79
N ARG A 406 9.08 13.47 -22.67
CA ARG A 406 8.77 14.91 -22.60
C ARG A 406 8.10 15.29 -21.28
N ILE A 407 7.14 14.48 -20.81
CA ILE A 407 6.45 14.68 -19.53
C ILE A 407 7.46 14.69 -18.38
N TYR A 408 8.36 13.71 -18.36
CA TYR A 408 9.38 13.61 -17.33
C TYR A 408 10.34 14.81 -17.36
N GLN A 409 10.94 15.08 -18.52
CA GLN A 409 11.98 16.10 -18.67
C GLN A 409 11.47 17.53 -18.45
N GLN A 410 10.32 17.91 -19.02
CA GLN A 410 9.89 19.31 -19.03
C GLN A 410 8.90 19.67 -17.94
N ILE A 411 8.12 18.72 -17.45
CA ILE A 411 6.96 19.03 -16.61
C ILE A 411 7.24 18.60 -15.18
N ILE A 412 7.61 17.33 -14.99
CA ILE A 412 7.82 16.78 -13.65
C ILE A 412 9.06 17.36 -13.00
N LEU A 413 10.20 17.39 -13.71
CA LEU A 413 11.45 17.91 -13.16
C LEU A 413 11.40 19.42 -12.92
N GLU A 414 10.77 20.18 -13.81
CA GLU A 414 10.61 21.63 -13.60
C GLU A 414 9.73 21.91 -12.37
N VAL A 415 8.59 21.23 -12.23
CA VAL A 415 7.76 21.37 -11.02
C VAL A 415 8.53 20.92 -9.77
N ALA A 416 9.25 19.78 -9.83
CA ALA A 416 10.03 19.29 -8.71
C ALA A 416 11.13 20.29 -8.30
N ARG A 417 11.84 20.87 -9.26
CA ARG A 417 12.88 21.88 -9.04
C ARG A 417 12.31 23.15 -8.43
N ASP A 418 11.20 23.65 -8.96
CA ASP A 418 10.48 24.81 -8.40
C ASP A 418 10.05 24.59 -6.95
N VAL A 419 9.52 23.40 -6.65
CA VAL A 419 9.14 23.03 -5.29
C VAL A 419 10.38 22.86 -4.41
N ALA A 420 11.46 22.27 -4.93
CA ALA A 420 12.70 22.08 -4.21
C ALA A 420 13.34 23.41 -3.80
N LEU A 421 13.38 24.39 -4.70
CA LEU A 421 13.88 25.74 -4.43
C LEU A 421 13.10 26.39 -3.28
N LYS A 422 11.76 26.35 -3.33
CA LYS A 422 10.91 26.86 -2.24
C LYS A 422 11.14 26.13 -0.92
N LEU A 423 11.25 24.80 -0.95
CA LEU A 423 11.50 24.00 0.24
C LEU A 423 12.91 24.23 0.81
N GLN A 424 13.89 24.53 -0.05
CA GLN A 424 15.24 24.86 0.36
C GLN A 424 15.29 26.24 1.05
N GLU A 425 14.60 27.24 0.50
CA GLU A 425 14.45 28.58 1.12
C GLU A 425 13.84 28.49 2.52
N GLU A 426 12.87 27.59 2.71
CA GLU A 426 12.23 27.34 4.01
C GLU A 426 13.01 26.37 4.93
N GLU A 427 14.18 25.88 4.51
CA GLU A 427 14.96 24.83 5.20
C GLU A 427 14.22 23.50 5.44
N ARG A 428 13.16 23.23 4.67
CA ARG A 428 12.30 22.04 4.78
C ARG A 428 12.62 20.94 3.76
N LEU A 429 13.57 21.16 2.86
CA LEU A 429 14.07 20.10 1.97
C LEU A 429 14.96 19.14 2.76
N PHE A 430 14.47 17.95 3.10
CA PHE A 430 15.11 17.08 4.10
C PHE A 430 16.42 16.42 3.64
N ASP A 431 16.62 16.23 2.34
CA ASP A 431 17.82 15.59 1.85
C ASP A 431 19.02 16.56 1.77
N SER A 432 20.08 16.22 2.51
CA SER A 432 21.27 17.07 2.64
C SER A 432 22.10 17.18 1.36
N LYS A 433 22.16 16.12 0.55
CA LYS A 433 22.94 16.09 -0.69
C LYS A 433 22.29 16.99 -1.75
N THR A 434 21.00 16.82 -2.00
CA THR A 434 20.17 17.65 -2.89
C THR A 434 20.22 19.12 -2.46
N ARG A 435 20.18 19.39 -1.14
CA ARG A 435 20.28 20.74 -0.61
C ARG A 435 21.64 21.39 -0.87
N ALA A 436 22.72 20.62 -0.81
CA ALA A 436 24.07 21.08 -1.16
C ALA A 436 24.21 21.30 -2.67
N GLU A 437 23.78 20.34 -3.49
CA GLU A 437 23.82 20.44 -4.95
C GLU A 437 22.99 21.63 -5.47
N LEU A 438 21.79 21.87 -4.93
CA LEU A 438 20.98 23.05 -5.28
C LEU A 438 21.64 24.37 -4.89
N ARG A 439 22.46 24.37 -3.82
CA ARG A 439 23.23 25.55 -3.40
C ARG A 439 24.40 25.82 -4.33
N ASP A 440 25.08 24.76 -4.77
CA ASP A 440 26.34 24.86 -5.49
C ASP A 440 26.12 24.94 -7.02
N SER A 441 25.30 24.06 -7.61
CA SER A 441 24.94 24.08 -9.05
C SER A 441 23.75 23.16 -9.39
N LEU A 442 22.73 23.72 -10.05
CA LEU A 442 21.55 23.00 -10.54
C LEU A 442 21.83 21.90 -11.58
N VAL A 443 22.98 21.95 -12.25
CA VAL A 443 23.34 21.06 -13.38
C VAL A 443 23.88 19.71 -12.92
N GLU A 444 24.41 19.60 -11.70
CA GLU A 444 25.00 18.36 -11.17
C GLU A 444 23.99 17.47 -10.43
N LEU A 445 22.73 17.89 -10.34
CA LEU A 445 21.69 17.13 -9.66
C LEU A 445 21.32 15.87 -10.44
N ASP A 446 21.32 14.75 -9.74
CA ASP A 446 20.64 13.54 -10.20
C ASP A 446 19.12 13.78 -10.16
N ASP A 447 18.51 13.90 -11.34
CA ASP A 447 17.08 14.12 -11.55
C ASP A 447 16.19 13.13 -10.77
N SER A 448 16.62 11.87 -10.68
CA SER A 448 15.90 10.84 -9.92
C SER A 448 15.96 11.13 -8.42
N HIS A 449 17.13 11.53 -7.92
CA HIS A 449 17.35 11.88 -6.53
C HIS A 449 16.59 13.15 -6.13
N LEU A 450 16.61 14.18 -6.99
CA LEU A 450 15.85 15.41 -6.80
C LEU A 450 14.36 15.11 -6.65
N TYR A 451 13.80 14.35 -7.59
CA TYR A 451 12.39 13.98 -7.55
C TYR A 451 12.02 13.25 -6.25
N GLN A 452 12.80 12.24 -5.86
CA GLN A 452 12.54 11.47 -4.63
C GLN A 452 12.70 12.31 -3.37
N SER A 453 13.68 13.22 -3.34
CA SER A 453 13.89 14.16 -2.23
C SER A 453 12.71 15.11 -2.05
N VAL A 454 12.20 15.68 -3.16
CA VAL A 454 11.02 16.54 -3.17
C VAL A 454 9.78 15.75 -2.76
N LYS A 455 9.58 14.55 -3.31
CA LYS A 455 8.48 13.65 -2.94
C LYS A 455 8.51 13.31 -1.45
N TYR A 456 9.66 12.94 -0.91
CA TYR A 456 9.86 12.66 0.51
C TYR A 456 9.51 13.87 1.38
N SER A 457 10.01 15.04 1.00
CA SER A 457 9.77 16.30 1.73
C SER A 457 8.29 16.69 1.69
N LEU A 458 7.64 16.55 0.53
CA LEU A 458 6.19 16.73 0.36
C LEU A 458 5.38 15.77 1.22
N ASN A 459 5.83 14.52 1.33
CA ASN A 459 5.15 13.48 2.09
C ASN A 459 5.09 13.73 3.61
N LEU A 460 6.03 14.52 4.13
CA LEU A 460 6.07 14.92 5.54
C LEU A 460 5.17 16.12 5.86
N MET A 461 4.64 16.80 4.85
CA MET A 461 3.75 17.95 5.02
C MET A 461 2.27 17.54 5.03
N SER A 462 1.41 18.41 5.58
CA SER A 462 -0.04 18.25 5.49
C SER A 462 -0.50 18.24 4.03
N ASN A 463 -1.63 17.60 3.74
CA ASN A 463 -2.16 17.53 2.38
C ASN A 463 -2.44 18.92 1.79
N GLU A 464 -2.96 19.85 2.60
CA GLU A 464 -3.21 21.23 2.17
C GLU A 464 -1.91 21.96 1.77
N GLU A 465 -0.88 21.91 2.62
CA GLU A 465 0.42 22.53 2.32
C GLU A 465 1.07 21.95 1.07
N ARG A 466 0.99 20.63 0.93
CA ARG A 466 1.54 19.89 -0.21
C ARG A 466 0.88 20.35 -1.50
N GLN A 467 -0.45 20.33 -1.54
CA GLN A 467 -1.22 20.72 -2.72
C GLN A 467 -1.01 22.18 -3.07
N LEU A 468 -0.91 23.07 -2.09
CA LEU A 468 -0.67 24.49 -2.35
C LEU A 468 0.68 24.72 -3.04
N ARG A 469 1.75 24.08 -2.58
CA ARG A 469 3.08 24.20 -3.20
C ARG A 469 3.12 23.62 -4.61
N ILE A 470 2.57 22.43 -4.79
CA ILE A 470 2.47 21.75 -6.09
C ILE A 470 1.69 22.63 -7.07
N ASN A 471 0.51 23.10 -6.69
CA ASN A 471 -0.34 23.92 -7.55
C ASN A 471 0.32 25.26 -7.88
N ALA A 472 1.04 25.87 -6.93
CA ALA A 472 1.77 27.11 -7.19
C ALA A 472 2.88 26.93 -8.23
N ALA A 473 3.58 25.79 -8.24
CA ALA A 473 4.56 25.46 -9.26
C ALA A 473 3.90 25.09 -10.60
N ALA A 474 2.87 24.23 -10.57
CA ALA A 474 2.14 23.80 -11.76
C ALA A 474 1.41 24.93 -12.51
N ARG A 475 1.13 26.06 -11.85
CA ARG A 475 0.60 27.27 -12.50
C ARG A 475 1.54 27.90 -13.53
N LYS A 476 2.84 27.62 -13.46
CA LYS A 476 3.82 28.10 -14.46
C LYS A 476 3.82 27.26 -15.74
N LEU A 477 3.18 26.10 -15.74
CA LEU A 477 3.03 25.23 -16.91
C LEU A 477 1.93 25.74 -17.84
N LEU A 478 2.09 25.50 -19.14
CA LEU A 478 1.04 25.64 -20.15
C LEU A 478 -0.18 24.76 -19.81
N THR A 479 -1.37 25.08 -20.33
CA THR A 479 -2.61 24.36 -20.02
C THR A 479 -2.50 22.86 -20.29
N ASP A 480 -2.00 22.48 -21.47
CA ASP A 480 -1.81 21.08 -21.85
C ASP A 480 -0.79 20.37 -20.97
N GLN A 481 0.34 21.04 -20.69
CA GLN A 481 1.38 20.50 -19.81
C GLN A 481 0.86 20.31 -18.38
N ARG A 482 0.03 21.24 -17.89
CA ARG A 482 -0.59 21.16 -16.58
C ARG A 482 -1.59 20.01 -16.52
N GLN A 483 -2.38 19.79 -17.57
CA GLN A 483 -3.29 18.65 -17.64
C GLN A 483 -2.51 17.33 -17.61
N ILE A 484 -1.44 17.23 -18.38
CA ILE A 484 -0.59 16.04 -18.41
C ILE A 484 0.10 15.81 -17.06
N TYR A 485 0.57 16.89 -16.40
CA TYR A 485 1.14 16.80 -15.04
C TYR A 485 0.12 16.27 -14.03
N ARG A 486 -1.12 16.77 -14.06
CA ARG A 486 -2.20 16.31 -13.20
C ARG A 486 -2.52 14.83 -13.42
N ASN A 487 -2.56 14.40 -14.68
CA ASN A 487 -2.72 13.00 -15.04
C ASN A 487 -1.55 12.16 -14.50
N PHE A 488 -0.31 12.66 -14.59
CA PHE A 488 0.86 12.02 -13.98
C PHE A 488 0.74 11.85 -12.47
N GLN A 489 0.40 12.93 -11.75
CA GLN A 489 0.22 12.86 -10.30
C GLN A 489 -0.89 11.89 -9.91
N THR A 490 -1.99 11.89 -10.67
CA THR A 490 -3.11 10.97 -10.45
C THR A 490 -2.66 9.52 -10.65
N TYR A 491 -1.96 9.22 -11.75
CA TYR A 491 -1.45 7.90 -12.02
C TYR A 491 -0.42 7.45 -10.98
N GLU A 492 0.49 8.32 -10.57
CA GLU A 492 1.46 8.03 -9.51
C GLU A 492 0.75 7.73 -8.18
N GLN A 493 -0.24 8.54 -7.79
CA GLN A 493 -1.03 8.28 -6.59
C GLN A 493 -1.69 6.90 -6.66
N ILE A 494 -2.32 6.55 -7.79
CA ILE A 494 -2.87 5.22 -8.02
C ILE A 494 -1.77 4.17 -7.87
N GLN A 495 -0.61 4.33 -8.49
CA GLN A 495 0.48 3.35 -8.39
C GLN A 495 1.03 3.19 -6.97
N ASP A 496 1.21 4.29 -6.22
CA ASP A 496 1.63 4.26 -4.81
C ASP A 496 0.61 3.54 -3.93
N LEU A 497 -0.69 3.81 -4.13
CA LEU A 497 -1.79 3.12 -3.45
C LEU A 497 -1.77 1.61 -3.75
N LEU A 498 -1.52 1.24 -5.01
CA LEU A 498 -1.43 -0.16 -5.43
C LEU A 498 -0.15 -0.87 -4.97
N ALA A 499 0.95 -0.13 -4.79
CA ALA A 499 2.23 -0.65 -4.32
C ALA A 499 2.23 -0.90 -2.80
N GLY A 500 1.50 -0.08 -2.04
CA GLY A 500 1.42 -0.15 -0.58
C GLY A 500 0.72 -1.39 0.00
N VAL A 501 0.02 -2.18 -0.84
CA VAL A 501 -0.76 -3.35 -0.40
C VAL A 501 -0.01 -4.65 -0.67
N PRO A 502 0.33 -5.46 0.36
CA PRO A 502 0.96 -6.77 0.16
C PRO A 502 0.12 -7.71 -0.70
N ALA A 503 0.76 -8.55 -1.54
CA ALA A 503 0.08 -9.45 -2.46
C ALA A 503 -0.98 -10.37 -1.79
N SER A 504 -0.73 -10.83 -0.57
CA SER A 504 -1.67 -11.65 0.21
C SER A 504 -2.94 -10.88 0.62
N VAL A 505 -2.80 -9.57 0.88
CA VAL A 505 -3.93 -8.69 1.21
C VAL A 505 -4.74 -8.41 -0.04
N LYS A 506 -4.09 -8.16 -1.19
CA LYS A 506 -4.76 -7.99 -2.49
C LYS A 506 -5.68 -9.16 -2.83
N GLN A 507 -5.18 -10.39 -2.70
CA GLN A 507 -5.99 -11.61 -2.92
C GLN A 507 -7.16 -11.73 -1.94
N SER A 508 -6.94 -11.39 -0.67
CA SER A 508 -7.99 -11.42 0.34
C SER A 508 -9.09 -10.40 0.03
N LEU A 509 -8.71 -9.16 -0.32
CA LEU A 509 -9.64 -8.09 -0.70
C LEU A 509 -10.46 -8.46 -1.94
N ALA A 510 -9.84 -9.08 -2.96
CA ALA A 510 -10.56 -9.56 -4.13
C ALA A 510 -11.64 -10.60 -3.80
N ILE A 511 -11.35 -11.54 -2.89
CA ILE A 511 -12.33 -12.53 -2.42
C ILE A 511 -13.47 -11.85 -1.64
N LEU A 512 -13.14 -10.88 -0.78
CA LEU A 512 -14.11 -10.15 0.03
C LEU A 512 -15.01 -9.25 -0.84
N ALA A 513 -14.45 -8.58 -1.84
CA ALA A 513 -15.18 -7.77 -2.81
C ALA A 513 -16.18 -8.62 -3.61
N ARG A 514 -15.74 -9.79 -4.08
CA ARG A 514 -16.64 -10.75 -4.76
C ARG A 514 -17.79 -11.19 -3.87
N ARG A 515 -17.53 -11.45 -2.59
CA ARG A 515 -18.57 -11.82 -1.63
C ARG A 515 -19.55 -10.67 -1.35
N ALA A 516 -19.06 -9.44 -1.24
CA ALA A 516 -19.89 -8.26 -1.04
C ALA A 516 -20.81 -8.01 -2.25
N GLN A 517 -20.28 -8.12 -3.46
CA GLN A 517 -21.05 -7.96 -4.70
C GLN A 517 -22.19 -8.97 -4.84
N VAL A 518 -21.98 -10.23 -4.44
CA VAL A 518 -23.03 -11.26 -4.51
C VAL A 518 -24.17 -11.02 -3.53
N LYS A 519 -23.92 -10.28 -2.44
CA LYS A 519 -24.93 -10.05 -1.40
C LYS A 519 -25.85 -8.88 -1.68
N VAL A 520 -25.47 -7.95 -2.56
CA VAL A 520 -26.21 -6.70 -2.77
C VAL A 520 -26.20 -6.24 -4.23
N GLU A 521 -27.37 -5.83 -4.72
CA GLU A 521 -27.56 -5.40 -6.11
C GLU A 521 -27.15 -3.94 -6.37
N ARG A 522 -27.36 -3.02 -5.42
CA ARG A 522 -27.02 -1.59 -5.58
C ARG A 522 -25.56 -1.29 -5.26
N ALA A 523 -24.93 -0.45 -6.08
CA ALA A 523 -23.52 -0.08 -5.94
C ALA A 523 -23.16 0.64 -4.62
N LYS A 524 -24.06 1.50 -4.10
CA LYS A 524 -23.84 2.19 -2.81
C LYS A 524 -23.82 1.19 -1.65
N ASP A 525 -24.83 0.34 -1.61
CA ASP A 525 -24.96 -0.70 -0.58
C ASP A 525 -23.86 -1.77 -0.68
N GLN A 526 -23.30 -1.98 -1.88
CA GLN A 526 -22.14 -2.85 -2.10
C GLN A 526 -20.91 -2.34 -1.33
N LEU A 527 -20.61 -1.05 -1.37
CA LEU A 527 -19.45 -0.47 -0.68
C LEU A 527 -19.55 -0.65 0.84
N ASP A 528 -20.72 -0.36 1.41
CA ASP A 528 -21.00 -0.58 2.84
C ASP A 528 -20.86 -2.08 3.18
N GLN A 529 -21.39 -2.95 2.33
CA GLN A 529 -21.28 -4.39 2.50
C GLN A 529 -19.83 -4.90 2.41
N PHE A 530 -18.99 -4.25 1.59
CA PHE A 530 -17.56 -4.56 1.49
C PHE A 530 -16.82 -4.17 2.75
N ASN A 531 -17.08 -2.97 3.30
CA ASN A 531 -16.54 -2.53 4.59
C ASN A 531 -16.87 -3.56 5.70
N ILE A 532 -18.12 -4.03 5.75
CA ILE A 532 -18.56 -5.07 6.69
C ILE A 532 -17.78 -6.39 6.51
N GLU A 533 -17.51 -6.83 5.28
CA GLU A 533 -16.75 -8.06 5.02
C GLU A 533 -15.27 -7.92 5.40
N VAL A 534 -14.66 -6.75 5.18
CA VAL A 534 -13.29 -6.43 5.63
C VAL A 534 -13.21 -6.42 7.15
N SER A 535 -14.16 -5.77 7.82
CA SER A 535 -14.27 -5.75 9.28
C SER A 535 -14.34 -7.17 9.87
N LYS A 536 -15.24 -8.02 9.33
CA LYS A 536 -15.35 -9.43 9.76
C LYS A 536 -14.09 -10.24 9.51
N TRP A 537 -13.39 -10.00 8.39
CA TRP A 537 -12.13 -10.66 8.09
C TRP A 537 -11.03 -10.24 9.08
N PHE A 538 -10.94 -8.96 9.40
CA PHE A 538 -10.00 -8.44 10.38
C PHE A 538 -10.27 -9.03 11.76
N ASP A 539 -11.51 -9.02 12.24
CA ASP A 539 -11.88 -9.60 13.54
C ASP A 539 -11.50 -11.08 13.66
N ARG A 540 -11.78 -11.87 12.62
CA ARG A 540 -11.38 -13.29 12.58
C ARG A 540 -9.87 -13.46 12.62
N SER A 541 -9.14 -12.61 11.92
CA SER A 541 -7.67 -12.64 11.88
C SER A 541 -7.08 -12.22 13.22
N MET A 542 -7.59 -11.16 13.82
CA MET A 542 -7.15 -10.64 15.11
C MET A 542 -7.50 -11.59 16.27
N SER A 543 -8.65 -12.25 16.23
CA SER A 543 -9.03 -13.28 17.21
C SER A 543 -8.05 -14.46 17.20
N ARG A 544 -7.65 -14.93 16.01
CA ARG A 544 -6.65 -16.00 15.85
C ARG A 544 -5.26 -15.57 16.34
N ALA A 545 -4.80 -14.39 15.91
CA ALA A 545 -3.50 -13.85 16.28
C ALA A 545 -3.40 -13.60 17.80
N SER A 546 -4.44 -12.99 18.38
CA SER A 546 -4.57 -12.77 19.82
C SER A 546 -4.64 -14.09 20.60
N GLY A 547 -5.28 -15.11 20.04
CA GLY A 547 -5.30 -16.45 20.63
C GLY A 547 -3.91 -17.07 20.74
N VAL A 548 -3.11 -16.99 19.68
CA VAL A 548 -1.71 -17.47 19.69
C VAL A 548 -0.87 -16.67 20.68
N TYR A 549 -0.98 -15.34 20.69
CA TYR A 549 -0.29 -14.49 21.66
C TYR A 549 -0.64 -14.86 23.10
N LYS A 550 -1.93 -14.97 23.43
CA LYS A 550 -2.39 -15.33 24.79
C LYS A 550 -1.85 -16.69 25.24
N ARG A 551 -1.76 -17.68 24.34
CA ARG A 551 -1.19 -19.00 24.67
C ARG A 551 0.31 -18.91 24.93
N ASN A 552 1.04 -18.17 24.10
CA ASN A 552 2.48 -17.97 24.28
C ASN A 552 2.80 -17.17 25.55
N ALA A 553 2.04 -16.09 25.80
CA ALA A 553 2.16 -15.27 27.00
C ALA A 553 1.89 -16.09 28.27
N LYS A 554 0.89 -16.98 28.27
CA LYS A 554 0.66 -17.93 29.37
C LYS A 554 1.87 -18.84 29.60
N GLY A 555 2.48 -19.37 28.54
CA GLY A 555 3.69 -20.18 28.65
C GLY A 555 4.86 -19.42 29.28
N VAL A 556 5.10 -18.18 28.83
CA VAL A 556 6.12 -17.29 29.40
C VAL A 556 5.82 -16.96 30.86
N ALA A 557 4.55 -16.68 31.21
CA ALA A 557 4.13 -16.42 32.58
C ALA A 557 4.37 -17.63 33.51
N ILE A 558 4.13 -18.86 33.04
CA ILE A 558 4.42 -20.08 33.80
C ILE A 558 5.92 -20.21 34.08
N ILE A 559 6.77 -19.90 33.10
CA ILE A 559 8.23 -19.97 33.27
C ILE A 559 8.72 -18.91 34.24
N ILE A 560 8.24 -17.66 34.10
CA ILE A 560 8.57 -16.59 35.04
C ILE A 560 8.10 -16.97 36.45
N GLY A 561 6.88 -17.49 36.59
CA GLY A 561 6.35 -17.97 37.87
C GLY A 561 7.20 -19.10 38.47
N PHE A 562 7.59 -20.08 37.65
CA PHE A 562 8.47 -21.16 38.09
C PHE A 562 9.87 -20.66 38.50
N LEU A 563 10.46 -19.73 37.74
CA LEU A 563 11.75 -19.11 38.09
C LEU A 563 11.66 -18.33 39.41
N ILE A 564 10.58 -17.57 39.62
CA ILE A 564 10.32 -16.87 40.89
C ILE A 564 10.19 -17.87 42.04
N ALA A 565 9.45 -18.97 41.84
CA ALA A 565 9.29 -20.02 42.84
C ALA A 565 10.63 -20.70 43.19
N LEU A 566 11.44 -21.03 42.18
CA LEU A 566 12.76 -21.63 42.33
C LEU A 566 13.73 -20.69 43.06
N VAL A 567 13.83 -19.42 42.64
CA VAL A 567 14.70 -18.42 43.30
C VAL A 567 14.28 -18.21 44.75
N SER A 568 12.97 -18.24 45.02
CA SER A 568 12.43 -18.03 46.36
C SER A 568 12.38 -19.30 47.21
N ASN A 569 12.74 -20.48 46.68
CA ASN A 569 12.46 -21.79 47.28
C ASN A 569 11.01 -21.92 47.79
N ALA A 570 10.06 -21.41 47.02
CA ALA A 570 8.65 -21.40 47.40
C ALA A 570 8.02 -22.74 47.02
N ASP A 571 8.21 -23.74 47.88
CA ASP A 571 7.63 -25.07 47.74
C ASP A 571 6.25 -25.13 48.38
N THR A 572 5.18 -25.25 47.57
CA THR A 572 3.81 -25.30 48.09
C THR A 572 3.61 -26.43 49.11
N PHE A 573 4.19 -27.61 48.90
CA PHE A 573 3.96 -28.75 49.81
C PHE A 573 4.65 -28.54 51.14
N HIS A 574 5.87 -28.00 51.14
CA HIS A 574 6.57 -27.64 52.36
C HIS A 574 5.84 -26.52 53.11
N VAL A 575 5.42 -25.47 52.42
CA VAL A 575 4.65 -24.36 53.00
C VAL A 575 3.37 -24.87 53.66
N VAL A 576 2.60 -25.71 52.96
CA VAL A 576 1.36 -26.28 53.49
C VAL A 576 1.67 -27.18 54.69
N ALA A 577 2.60 -28.12 54.58
CA ALA A 577 2.94 -29.05 55.66
C ALA A 577 3.42 -28.32 56.93
N ARG A 578 4.21 -27.25 56.77
CA ARG A 578 4.73 -26.45 57.87
C ARG A 578 3.63 -25.61 58.53
N LEU A 579 2.79 -24.94 57.74
CA LEU A 579 1.74 -24.08 58.28
C LEU A 579 0.55 -24.87 58.84
N SER A 580 0.30 -26.10 58.34
CA SER A 580 -0.77 -26.95 58.85
C SER A 580 -0.37 -27.75 60.09
N GLY A 581 0.91 -28.13 60.21
CA GLY A 581 1.40 -29.04 61.25
C GLY A 581 1.95 -28.39 62.52
N ASP A 582 2.19 -27.07 62.51
CA ASP A 582 2.83 -26.34 63.61
C ASP A 582 1.83 -25.34 64.23
N ASP A 583 1.13 -25.77 65.28
CA ASP A 583 0.12 -24.96 65.98
C ASP A 583 0.75 -23.71 66.63
N ASP A 584 1.99 -23.80 67.09
CA ASP A 584 2.74 -22.69 67.70
C ASP A 584 3.11 -21.63 66.67
N LEU A 585 3.62 -22.06 65.50
CA LEU A 585 3.90 -21.15 64.38
C LEU A 585 2.62 -20.46 63.90
N ARG A 586 1.50 -21.18 63.82
CA ARG A 586 0.20 -20.60 63.43
C ARG A 586 -0.29 -19.58 64.44
N GLN A 587 -0.16 -19.83 65.74
CA GLN A 587 -0.54 -18.88 66.80
C GLN A 587 0.37 -17.66 66.84
N ILE A 588 1.68 -17.83 66.63
CA ILE A 588 2.64 -16.71 66.56
C ILE A 588 2.30 -15.80 65.38
N ILE A 589 2.01 -16.38 64.21
CA ILE A 589 1.63 -15.62 63.02
C ILE A 589 0.28 -14.91 63.23
N THR A 590 -0.76 -15.61 63.69
CA THR A 590 -2.11 -15.01 63.82
C THR A 590 -2.19 -13.97 64.93
N THR A 591 -1.56 -14.19 66.09
CA THR A 591 -1.49 -13.22 67.19
C THR A 591 -0.75 -11.95 66.77
N ARG A 592 0.37 -12.09 66.04
CA ARG A 592 1.17 -10.92 65.60
C ARG A 592 0.53 -10.18 64.42
N VAL A 593 -0.11 -10.89 63.49
CA VAL A 593 -0.88 -10.26 62.38
C VAL A 593 -2.11 -9.51 62.91
N SER A 594 -2.76 -10.02 63.97
CA SER A 594 -3.87 -9.31 64.65
C SER A 594 -3.41 -7.99 65.26
N GLY A 595 -2.19 -7.90 65.80
CA GLY A 595 -1.60 -6.66 66.31
C GLY A 595 -1.33 -5.61 65.22
N ILE A 596 -0.88 -6.03 64.03
CA ILE A 596 -0.62 -5.12 62.90
C ILE A 596 -1.94 -4.61 62.27
N THR A 597 -2.94 -5.47 62.16
CA THR A 597 -4.25 -5.12 61.57
C THR A 597 -5.12 -4.24 62.47
N GLN A 598 -4.95 -4.29 63.80
CA GLN A 598 -5.60 -3.33 64.70
C GLN A 598 -5.06 -1.91 64.53
N ASN A 599 -3.75 -1.75 64.34
CA ASN A 599 -3.13 -0.45 64.06
C ASN A 599 -3.49 0.08 62.65
N ALA A 600 -3.72 -0.82 61.70
CA ALA A 600 -4.03 -0.48 60.31
C ALA A 600 -5.48 -0.04 60.03
N LYS A 601 -6.38 -0.11 61.03
CA LYS A 601 -7.78 0.34 60.92
C LYS A 601 -7.97 1.86 61.03
N SER A 602 -6.89 2.62 61.23
CA SER A 602 -6.93 4.08 61.18
C SER A 602 -6.80 4.55 59.73
N GLU A 603 -7.82 5.24 59.23
CA GLU A 603 -7.92 5.79 57.87
C GLU A 603 -7.08 7.07 57.72
N GLU A 604 -5.84 7.07 58.21
CA GLU A 604 -4.90 8.20 58.14
C GLU A 604 -3.76 7.93 57.16
N LEU A 605 -3.37 8.99 56.44
CA LEU A 605 -2.25 8.98 55.49
C LEU A 605 -0.93 8.78 56.27
N TYR A 606 -0.38 7.57 56.27
CA TYR A 606 0.84 7.24 57.00
C TYR A 606 2.01 8.18 56.63
N SER A 607 2.62 8.81 57.65
CA SER A 607 3.85 9.58 57.47
C SER A 607 5.02 8.66 57.10
N ARG A 608 6.04 9.19 56.40
CA ARG A 608 7.26 8.42 56.05
C ARG A 608 7.99 7.82 57.27
N GLN A 609 7.81 8.41 58.46
CA GLN A 609 8.43 7.93 59.68
C GLN A 609 7.67 6.72 60.25
N GLN A 610 6.34 6.76 60.27
CA GLN A 610 5.50 5.62 60.66
C GLN A 610 5.68 4.43 59.70
N LEU A 611 5.86 4.68 58.40
CA LEU A 611 6.18 3.62 57.44
C LEU A 611 7.56 2.98 57.71
N ARG A 612 8.53 3.76 58.19
CA ARG A 612 9.86 3.25 58.56
C ARG A 612 9.81 2.44 59.86
N GLU A 613 9.07 2.90 60.86
CA GLU A 613 8.85 2.16 62.11
C GLU A 613 8.05 0.87 61.87
N LEU A 614 6.99 0.93 61.07
CA LEU A 614 6.22 -0.26 60.66
C LEU A 614 7.11 -1.24 59.90
N LYS A 615 7.96 -0.74 58.98
CA LYS A 615 8.95 -1.57 58.29
C LYS A 615 9.96 -2.18 59.26
N GLN A 616 10.52 -1.41 60.19
CA GLN A 616 11.49 -1.92 61.16
C GLN A 616 10.87 -2.97 62.10
N ASN A 617 9.64 -2.75 62.55
CA ASN A 617 8.90 -3.71 63.37
C ASN A 617 8.57 -4.97 62.57
N THR A 618 8.18 -4.82 61.30
CA THR A 618 7.92 -5.95 60.40
C THR A 618 9.21 -6.71 60.09
N ASP A 619 10.33 -6.02 59.84
CA ASP A 619 11.63 -6.61 59.55
C ASP A 619 12.18 -7.36 60.79
N ALA A 620 12.01 -6.81 61.99
CA ALA A 620 12.38 -7.48 63.24
C ALA A 620 11.56 -8.77 63.46
N VAL A 621 10.24 -8.72 63.21
CA VAL A 621 9.35 -9.87 63.32
C VAL A 621 9.65 -10.94 62.26
N LEU A 622 9.96 -10.53 61.02
CA LEU A 622 10.34 -11.45 59.93
C LEU A 622 11.72 -12.08 60.15
N GLN A 623 12.58 -11.49 60.97
CA GLN A 623 13.88 -12.06 61.32
C GLN A 623 13.79 -13.16 62.37
N GLU A 624 12.81 -13.10 63.27
CA GLU A 624 12.53 -14.07 64.34
C GLU A 624 11.83 -15.35 63.84
N ILE A 625 11.03 -15.24 62.78
CA ILE A 625 10.25 -16.36 62.22
C ILE A 625 10.97 -16.93 61.00
N SER A 626 11.35 -18.20 61.05
CA SER A 626 11.76 -18.94 59.84
C SER A 626 10.53 -19.22 58.98
N LEU A 627 10.19 -18.29 58.09
CA LEU A 627 9.14 -18.53 57.10
C LEU A 627 9.52 -19.75 56.25
N PRO A 628 8.54 -20.60 55.84
CA PRO A 628 8.76 -21.77 54.98
C PRO A 628 8.98 -21.36 53.51
N LEU A 629 9.76 -20.30 53.31
CA LEU A 629 10.16 -19.70 52.06
C LEU A 629 11.65 -19.33 52.20
N ARG A 630 12.38 -19.24 51.09
CA ARG A 630 13.84 -18.97 50.99
C ARG A 630 14.72 -20.21 51.18
N TRP A 631 15.88 -20.15 50.53
CA TRP A 631 16.98 -21.09 50.67
C TRP A 631 17.70 -20.87 52.01
N THR A 632 17.21 -21.50 53.08
CA THR A 632 17.87 -21.51 54.38
C THR A 632 18.16 -22.92 54.86
N PRO A 633 19.20 -23.12 55.69
CA PRO A 633 19.51 -24.41 56.32
C PRO A 633 18.31 -25.07 57.01
N GLU A 634 17.48 -24.29 57.70
CA GLU A 634 16.31 -24.78 58.43
C GLU A 634 15.26 -25.34 57.47
N ASN A 635 14.90 -24.60 56.42
CA ASN A 635 13.91 -25.03 55.44
C ASN A 635 14.41 -26.25 54.64
N LEU A 636 15.66 -26.21 54.19
CA LEU A 636 16.24 -27.30 53.40
C LEU A 636 16.39 -28.58 54.22
N SER A 637 16.75 -28.49 55.50
CA SER A 637 16.84 -29.67 56.37
C SER A 637 15.49 -30.38 56.50
N GLN A 638 14.40 -29.62 56.55
CA GLN A 638 13.04 -30.15 56.62
C GLN A 638 12.53 -30.65 55.27
N GLN A 639 12.86 -29.96 54.18
CA GLN A 639 12.50 -30.36 52.82
C GLN A 639 13.18 -31.68 52.41
N PHE A 640 14.44 -31.89 52.79
CA PHE A 640 15.19 -33.13 52.48
C PHE A 640 15.22 -34.13 53.64
N ASN A 641 14.41 -33.93 54.69
CA ASN A 641 14.36 -34.80 55.87
C ASN A 641 15.74 -35.14 56.46
N CYS A 642 16.69 -34.20 56.39
CA CYS A 642 18.00 -34.37 56.99
C CYS A 642 17.84 -34.32 58.51
N ARG A 643 17.89 -35.49 59.16
CA ARG A 643 17.79 -35.59 60.62
C ARG A 643 18.96 -34.83 61.27
N SER A 644 18.69 -33.68 61.86
CA SER A 644 19.65 -33.00 62.74
C SER A 644 20.00 -33.93 63.90
N ALA A 645 21.29 -34.21 64.10
CA ALA A 645 21.77 -34.91 65.30
C ALA A 645 21.64 -34.05 66.58
N ALA A 646 21.09 -32.85 66.51
CA ALA A 646 20.71 -32.07 67.67
C ALA A 646 19.39 -31.33 67.40
N ASN A 647 18.35 -31.67 68.17
CA ASN A 647 17.26 -30.73 68.41
C ASN A 647 17.89 -29.45 68.97
N PRO A 648 17.68 -28.27 68.37
CA PRO A 648 17.87 -27.05 69.13
C PRO A 648 16.81 -27.09 70.23
N THR A 649 17.24 -27.37 71.45
CA THR A 649 16.42 -27.06 72.62
C THR A 649 16.14 -25.56 72.57
N PRO A 650 14.88 -25.11 72.60
CA PRO A 650 14.60 -23.69 72.66
C PRO A 650 15.14 -23.16 73.98
N ASN A 651 16.21 -22.38 73.95
CA ASN A 651 16.56 -21.54 75.09
C ASN A 651 15.53 -20.40 75.15
N VAL A 652 14.44 -20.64 75.87
CA VAL A 652 13.33 -19.69 76.09
C VAL A 652 13.79 -18.40 76.78
N ALA A 653 15.04 -18.35 77.29
CA ALA A 653 15.58 -17.22 78.04
C ALA A 653 16.08 -16.03 77.21
N SER A 654 16.13 -16.09 75.87
CA SER A 654 16.74 -14.97 75.10
C SER A 654 16.08 -14.63 73.76
N GLY A 655 14.89 -15.15 73.44
CA GLY A 655 14.10 -14.70 72.27
C GLY A 655 14.73 -14.89 70.88
N THR A 656 16.01 -15.25 70.79
CA THR A 656 16.74 -15.47 69.53
C THR A 656 16.81 -16.96 69.21
N THR A 657 16.07 -17.40 68.20
CA THR A 657 16.34 -18.65 67.49
C THR A 657 17.71 -18.53 66.80
N LEU A 658 18.73 -19.26 67.28
CA LEU A 658 20.01 -19.33 66.58
C LEU A 658 19.76 -19.94 65.21
N ARG A 659 19.99 -19.16 64.14
CA ARG A 659 19.99 -19.68 62.77
C ARG A 659 21.04 -20.77 62.66
N THR A 660 20.65 -21.90 62.09
CA THR A 660 21.54 -23.02 61.85
C THR A 660 22.59 -22.59 60.82
N PRO A 661 23.89 -22.72 61.12
CA PRO A 661 24.94 -22.37 60.18
C PRO A 661 24.92 -23.31 58.97
N TRP A 662 25.30 -22.81 57.78
CA TRP A 662 25.34 -23.60 56.54
C TRP A 662 26.26 -24.82 56.67
N ARG A 663 27.37 -24.68 57.41
CA ARG A 663 28.29 -25.79 57.68
C ARG A 663 27.62 -26.93 58.44
N ALA A 664 26.78 -26.64 59.42
CA ALA A 664 26.06 -27.66 60.19
C ALA A 664 25.03 -28.41 59.32
N PHE A 665 24.37 -27.70 58.40
CA PHE A 665 23.47 -28.30 57.42
C PHE A 665 24.19 -29.29 56.50
N TYR A 666 25.31 -28.88 55.90
CA TYR A 666 26.08 -29.78 55.03
C TYR A 666 26.68 -30.97 55.77
N ALA A 667 27.17 -30.78 57.00
CA ALA A 667 27.64 -31.88 57.84
C ALA A 667 26.51 -32.89 58.12
N THR A 668 25.29 -32.41 58.34
CA THR A 668 24.12 -33.27 58.61
C THR A 668 23.63 -33.99 57.35
N CYS A 669 23.45 -33.28 56.24
CA CYS A 669 22.87 -33.83 55.02
C CYS A 669 23.87 -34.61 54.15
N LEU A 670 25.14 -34.23 54.15
CA LEU A 670 26.18 -34.83 53.31
C LEU A 670 27.24 -35.61 54.08
N ASN A 671 27.38 -35.42 55.39
CA ASN A 671 28.51 -35.91 56.17
C ASN A 671 29.87 -35.42 55.60
N GLU A 672 29.89 -34.17 55.12
CA GLU A 672 31.07 -33.51 54.55
C GLU A 672 31.30 -32.17 55.27
N ASP A 673 32.57 -31.80 55.50
CA ASP A 673 32.93 -30.46 55.96
C ASP A 673 32.83 -29.44 54.80
N ALA A 674 32.25 -28.28 55.07
CA ALA A 674 31.76 -27.37 54.02
C ALA A 674 31.86 -25.89 54.45
N PRO A 675 31.87 -24.96 53.47
CA PRO A 675 31.97 -23.53 53.76
C PRO A 675 30.67 -22.98 54.38
N GLU A 676 30.81 -21.91 55.16
CA GLU A 676 29.69 -21.20 55.82
C GLU A 676 28.94 -20.28 54.85
N ARG A 677 28.50 -20.82 53.71
CA ARG A 677 27.73 -20.11 52.69
C ARG A 677 26.87 -21.07 51.88
N PHE A 678 25.86 -20.53 51.21
CA PHE A 678 25.08 -21.25 50.21
C PHE A 678 25.99 -21.78 49.08
N ASP A 679 25.88 -23.07 48.78
CA ASP A 679 26.58 -23.77 47.71
C ASP A 679 25.62 -24.67 46.91
N LEU A 680 25.37 -24.27 45.66
CA LEU A 680 24.44 -24.94 44.75
C LEU A 680 24.92 -26.34 44.35
N ILE A 681 26.23 -26.57 44.20
CA ILE A 681 26.78 -27.88 43.81
C ILE A 681 26.49 -28.88 44.91
N ARG A 682 26.74 -28.51 46.17
CA ARG A 682 26.47 -29.37 47.33
C ARG A 682 24.98 -29.63 47.52
N ILE A 683 24.14 -28.61 47.35
CA ILE A 683 22.67 -28.78 47.41
C ILE A 683 22.18 -29.71 46.30
N SER A 684 22.70 -29.58 45.08
CA SER A 684 22.34 -30.49 44.00
C SER A 684 22.73 -31.94 44.33
N ARG A 685 23.89 -32.16 44.97
CA ARG A 685 24.32 -33.48 45.43
C ARG A 685 23.37 -34.06 46.49
N ILE A 686 22.87 -33.24 47.42
CA ILE A 686 21.85 -33.66 48.40
C ILE A 686 20.56 -34.08 47.70
N ALA A 687 20.10 -33.29 46.72
CA ALA A 687 18.86 -33.56 45.99
C ALA A 687 18.94 -34.84 45.12
N PHE A 688 20.09 -35.12 44.52
CA PHE A 688 20.30 -36.29 43.66
C PHE A 688 20.77 -37.56 44.41
N ARG A 689 20.83 -37.56 45.75
CA ARG A 689 21.05 -38.79 46.51
C ARG A 689 19.83 -39.72 46.37
N PRO A 690 20.04 -41.06 46.27
CA PRO A 690 18.94 -42.01 46.09
C PRO A 690 17.90 -41.95 47.23
N GLU A 691 18.32 -41.63 48.45
CA GLU A 691 17.45 -41.49 49.63
C GLU A 691 16.53 -40.26 49.55
N ASN A 692 16.97 -39.19 48.87
CA ASN A 692 16.27 -37.91 48.83
C ASN A 692 15.51 -37.67 47.53
N ILE A 693 15.49 -38.63 46.61
CA ILE A 693 14.93 -38.45 45.26
C ILE A 693 13.43 -38.14 45.29
N ILE A 694 12.70 -38.72 46.25
CA ILE A 694 11.26 -38.49 46.46
C ILE A 694 11.03 -37.06 46.97
N ASP A 695 11.84 -36.62 47.92
CA ASP A 695 11.73 -35.30 48.53
C ASP A 695 12.16 -34.19 47.56
N ALA A 696 13.21 -34.43 46.76
CA ALA A 696 13.58 -33.57 45.63
C ALA A 696 12.45 -33.48 44.58
N GLY A 697 11.79 -34.61 44.29
CA GLY A 697 10.63 -34.65 43.39
C GLY A 697 9.43 -33.87 43.93
N ARG A 698 9.13 -33.98 45.24
CA ARG A 698 8.09 -33.19 45.92
C ARG A 698 8.39 -31.71 45.88
N MET A 699 9.64 -31.31 46.17
CA MET A 699 10.08 -29.93 46.14
C MET A 699 9.93 -29.32 44.73
N PHE A 700 10.35 -30.06 43.70
CA PHE A 700 10.17 -29.63 42.30
C PHE A 700 8.70 -29.49 41.92
N LEU A 701 7.85 -30.45 42.32
CA LEU A 701 6.41 -30.38 42.07
C LEU A 701 5.77 -29.21 42.83
N GLY A 702 6.25 -28.90 44.05
CA GLY A 702 5.85 -27.75 44.84
C GLY A 702 6.23 -26.41 44.20
N TRP A 703 7.40 -26.31 43.56
CA TRP A 703 7.76 -25.14 42.76
C TRP A 703 6.91 -25.03 41.50
N LEU A 704 6.54 -26.15 40.87
CA LEU A 704 5.65 -26.16 39.70
C LEU A 704 4.26 -25.65 40.07
N VAL A 705 3.69 -26.12 41.19
CA VAL A 705 2.38 -25.66 41.70
C VAL A 705 2.43 -24.18 42.05
N THR A 706 3.47 -23.72 42.75
CA THR A 706 3.65 -22.30 43.07
C THR A 706 3.81 -21.44 41.81
N GLY A 707 4.62 -21.89 40.86
CA GLY A 707 4.81 -21.18 39.59
C GLY A 707 3.53 -21.07 38.77
N LEU A 708 2.73 -22.14 38.73
CA LEU A 708 1.41 -22.13 38.10
C LEU A 708 0.43 -21.20 38.84
N ALA A 709 0.51 -21.17 40.16
CA ALA A 709 -0.32 -20.28 40.97
C ALA A 709 -0.02 -18.80 40.71
N ILE A 710 1.27 -18.44 40.63
CA ILE A 710 1.73 -17.09 40.26
C ILE A 710 1.29 -16.74 38.83
N ALA A 711 1.36 -17.69 37.90
CA ALA A 711 1.05 -17.45 36.49
C ALA A 711 -0.45 -17.24 36.19
N MET A 712 -1.35 -17.83 36.97
CA MET A 712 -2.81 -17.72 36.75
C MET A 712 -3.44 -16.48 37.41
N GLY A 713 -2.76 -15.88 38.40
CA GLY A 713 -3.22 -14.68 39.11
C GLY A 713 -4.34 -14.92 40.14
N ALA A 714 -4.56 -13.94 41.01
CA ALA A 714 -5.52 -14.03 42.11
C ALA A 714 -6.99 -14.27 41.68
N PRO A 715 -7.52 -13.69 40.59
CA PRO A 715 -8.92 -13.89 40.20
C PRO A 715 -9.27 -15.35 39.89
N PHE A 716 -8.34 -16.10 39.29
CA PHE A 716 -8.52 -17.53 39.00
C PHE A 716 -8.68 -18.34 40.29
N TRP A 717 -7.77 -18.12 41.25
CA TRP A 717 -7.79 -18.85 42.53
C TRP A 717 -8.97 -18.45 43.41
N PHE A 718 -9.38 -17.18 43.38
CA PHE A 718 -10.58 -16.74 44.07
C PHE A 718 -11.83 -17.46 43.54
N ASP A 719 -12.02 -17.49 42.22
CA ASP A 719 -13.15 -18.19 41.59
C ASP A 719 -13.12 -19.71 41.85
N LEU A 720 -11.94 -20.34 41.78
CA LEU A 720 -11.76 -21.76 42.11
C LEU A 720 -12.12 -22.05 43.58
N MET A 721 -11.61 -21.24 44.51
CA MET A 721 -11.89 -21.39 45.94
C MET A 721 -13.35 -21.11 46.27
N SER A 722 -13.97 -20.08 45.68
CA SER A 722 -15.41 -19.81 45.84
C SER A 722 -16.26 -20.99 45.37
N LYS A 723 -15.89 -21.65 44.26
CA LYS A 723 -16.57 -22.87 43.78
C LYS A 723 -16.41 -24.02 44.76
N ILE A 724 -15.19 -24.28 45.26
CA ILE A 724 -14.93 -25.38 46.20
C ILE A 724 -15.59 -25.14 47.57
N MET A 725 -15.60 -23.89 48.06
CA MET A 725 -16.24 -23.52 49.33
C MET A 725 -17.77 -23.61 49.24
N ASN A 726 -18.37 -23.22 48.12
CA ASN A 726 -19.81 -23.37 47.90
C ASN A 726 -20.26 -24.83 47.78
N VAL A 727 -19.38 -25.75 47.36
CA VAL A 727 -19.67 -27.20 47.31
C VAL A 727 -19.77 -27.83 48.70
N ARG A 728 -19.15 -27.22 49.74
CA ARG A 728 -19.27 -27.66 51.14
C ARG A 728 -20.46 -27.04 51.88
N ASN A 729 -21.12 -26.03 51.31
CA ASN A 729 -22.30 -25.37 51.88
C ASN A 729 -23.60 -25.74 51.14
N THR A 730 -23.75 -27.00 50.72
CA THR A 730 -25.05 -27.53 50.28
C THR A 730 -25.95 -27.81 51.49
N GLY A 731 -26.35 -26.75 52.17
CA GLY A 731 -27.61 -26.67 52.91
C GLY A 731 -28.49 -25.67 52.16
N SER A 732 -29.67 -26.10 51.74
CA SER A 732 -30.61 -25.33 50.92
C SER A 732 -30.80 -23.90 51.45
N LYS A 733 -30.45 -22.89 50.66
CA LYS A 733 -30.87 -21.50 50.94
C LYS A 733 -32.40 -21.44 50.78
N PRO A 734 -33.17 -20.92 51.74
CA PRO A 734 -34.61 -20.75 51.56
C PRO A 734 -34.88 -19.86 50.34
N ALA A 735 -35.90 -20.18 49.56
CA ALA A 735 -36.31 -19.35 48.43
C ALA A 735 -36.59 -17.92 48.92
N PRO A 736 -36.06 -16.88 48.23
CA PRO A 736 -36.36 -15.51 48.59
C PRO A 736 -37.85 -15.23 48.39
N ALA A 737 -38.47 -14.60 49.39
CA ALA A 737 -39.85 -14.15 49.33
C ALA A 737 -40.04 -13.20 48.14
N THR A 738 -41.11 -13.43 47.39
CA THR A 738 -41.62 -12.53 46.35
C THR A 738 -42.09 -11.23 47.00
N ASP A 739 -41.27 -10.18 46.91
CA ASP A 739 -41.76 -8.82 47.12
C ASP A 739 -42.27 -8.25 45.79
N LYS A 740 -43.56 -7.93 45.82
CA LYS A 740 -44.35 -7.35 44.73
C LYS A 740 -43.84 -5.96 44.37
N GLU A 741 -43.83 -5.69 43.07
CA GLU A 741 -43.70 -4.35 42.48
C GLU A 741 -44.69 -3.34 43.10
N PRO A 742 -44.27 -2.09 43.31
CA PRO A 742 -45.16 -0.95 43.19
C PRO A 742 -45.12 -0.45 41.74
N THR A 743 -46.26 -0.60 41.08
CA THR A 743 -46.63 0.02 39.80
C THR A 743 -46.36 1.53 39.82
N LYS A 744 -45.76 2.06 38.74
CA LYS A 744 -45.82 3.49 38.43
C LYS A 744 -46.25 3.73 36.99
N ASN A 745 -47.45 4.28 36.93
CA ASN A 745 -48.32 4.64 35.82
C ASN A 745 -47.67 5.29 34.60
N THR A 746 -48.12 4.83 33.45
CA THR A 746 -48.22 5.52 32.17
C THR A 746 -49.17 6.71 32.26
N ALA A 747 -48.85 7.82 31.57
CA ALA A 747 -49.86 8.78 31.12
C ALA A 747 -49.42 9.43 29.80
N VAL A 748 -50.22 9.11 28.77
CA VAL A 748 -50.44 9.72 27.43
C VAL A 748 -49.33 9.60 26.40
#